data_AF-C7PXN4-F1
#
_entry.id   AF-C7PXN4-F1
#
_cell.length_a   1.000
_cell.length_b   1.000
_cell.length_c   1.000
_cell.angle_alpha   90.00
_cell.angle_beta   90.00
_cell.angle_gamma   90.00
#
_symmetry.space_group_name_H-M   'P 1'
#
loop_
_entity.id
_entity.type
_entity.pdbx_description
1 polymer ?
#
loop_
_entity_poly.entity_id
_entity_poly.type
_entity_poly.pdbx_seq_one_letter_code
_entity_poly.pdbx_strand_id
1 'polypeptide(L)'
;MPTRSRKVSRYWSTALIAGTAMVLGAGPSAAANDHGTAATSSANTKQVSYHGYALSVPADWPIIDLSQAPQTCVRFDQHAVYLGHPGSEQSCPAQVIGRTEAVVVEPLDAATGDRIGSHTIQVTGPRAAPATTPSGTDGEITEAIAGAGVLVTASYGTDAQQAQQILTGARLTADAKATAQLPVHQSAVTPDTANYLEPGTYAGKGFDACSLPSSSTMSTWLASSPYRAVGVYFGGINRGCSQPNLTAGWMSTQVGAGWHLIPLYVGLQAPCSTQHVVKMSSDPGTAYSQGVSGAKDMDGIAQSIGLSTGSILYNDMESYDNGNSSCKTAVLNYLSGWTTQVRASGYKVGVYSSASTGVADLAANYNSTTYPRPDDIYGALWDGTANTSLTPYAPDSDWANHHRIKQYRSGHNETYGGTTVNVDNDYLDVTSGYAGKMGEITDVGDRNGDKTDDFVAIEHSTGNLYLYTSPAYSGTDRTKLGWGWNSIRDLADVGDHNGDGAADLIGIDTADNHMYLYYGPDFSGTTRVDLGGGWSSYTDIAAVGDHNGDSIPDFVATDSTTGNLYLYTSPNYLGSQRQQTGTGWTGTRDITDAGDHNGDGKDDFIAVNGSDNHMYLYYGPGYSGTTRVDLGGGWSSYTDIAAVGDQNGDGIADFVATDSSTGNLYLYTSPNYLGSQREQIGTGW
;
A
#
# COMPACT_ATOMS: atom_id res chain seq x y z
N MET A 1 18.40 -57.27 13.29
CA MET A 1 18.00 -57.82 11.97
C MET A 1 16.69 -57.13 11.56
N PRO A 2 16.58 -56.57 10.35
CA PRO A 2 17.19 -55.28 10.09
C PRO A 2 16.22 -54.16 9.68
N THR A 3 16.68 -52.94 9.98
CA THR A 3 16.27 -51.61 9.54
C THR A 3 16.35 -51.41 8.02
N ARG A 4 15.41 -50.66 7.41
CA ARG A 4 15.53 -50.13 6.04
C ARG A 4 15.34 -48.63 6.01
N SER A 5 16.45 -47.92 5.83
CA SER A 5 16.54 -46.55 5.32
C SER A 5 16.40 -46.56 3.79
N ARG A 6 15.71 -45.57 3.21
CA ARG A 6 15.68 -45.31 1.76
C ARG A 6 16.73 -44.27 1.40
N LYS A 7 17.64 -44.66 0.49
CA LYS A 7 18.70 -43.82 -0.09
C LYS A 7 18.13 -42.92 -1.18
N VAL A 8 18.60 -41.67 -1.19
CA VAL A 8 18.53 -40.71 -2.30
C VAL A 8 19.72 -40.98 -3.24
N SER A 9 19.46 -40.99 -4.54
CA SER A 9 20.47 -41.19 -5.60
C SER A 9 20.93 -39.83 -6.15
N ARG A 10 22.21 -39.50 -5.96
CA ARG A 10 22.95 -38.47 -6.70
C ARG A 10 23.77 -39.15 -7.79
N TYR A 11 23.68 -38.68 -9.04
CA TYR A 11 24.67 -38.97 -10.08
C TYR A 11 25.42 -37.70 -10.43
N TRP A 12 26.71 -37.70 -10.13
CA TRP A 12 27.71 -36.79 -10.68
C TRP A 12 28.40 -37.51 -11.84
N SER A 13 28.79 -36.79 -12.88
CA SER A 13 29.76 -37.27 -13.86
C SER A 13 30.67 -36.12 -14.27
N THR A 14 31.94 -36.25 -13.88
CA THR A 14 33.10 -35.47 -14.28
C THR A 14 33.64 -35.97 -15.61
N ALA A 15 34.17 -35.06 -16.45
CA ALA A 15 35.21 -35.39 -17.42
C ALA A 15 36.12 -34.18 -17.70
N LEU A 16 37.43 -34.46 -17.70
CA LEU A 16 38.58 -33.56 -17.74
C LEU A 16 38.97 -33.06 -19.15
N ILE A 17 39.37 -31.79 -19.20
CA ILE A 17 40.54 -31.12 -19.82
C ILE A 17 41.38 -31.87 -20.89
N ALA A 18 41.52 -31.23 -22.07
CA ALA A 18 42.76 -30.97 -22.84
C ALA A 18 42.43 -29.79 -23.79
N GLY A 19 43.21 -28.72 -24.01
CA GLY A 19 44.64 -28.49 -23.86
C GLY A 19 45.27 -28.29 -25.25
N THR A 20 45.16 -27.10 -25.87
CA THR A 20 46.08 -26.67 -26.95
C THR A 20 46.12 -25.15 -27.09
N ALA A 21 47.34 -24.61 -27.19
CA ALA A 21 47.65 -23.19 -27.26
C ALA A 21 48.00 -22.72 -28.70
N MET A 22 47.65 -21.46 -28.94
CA MET A 22 48.20 -20.42 -29.84
C MET A 22 49.07 -20.78 -31.05
N VAL A 23 48.71 -20.20 -32.20
CA VAL A 23 49.65 -19.54 -33.12
C VAL A 23 49.11 -18.15 -33.51
N LEU A 24 49.95 -17.14 -33.29
CA LEU A 24 49.81 -15.75 -33.71
C LEU A 24 50.24 -15.60 -35.18
N GLY A 25 49.50 -14.79 -35.95
CA GLY A 25 49.91 -14.28 -37.26
C GLY A 25 49.40 -12.86 -37.45
N ALA A 26 50.33 -11.91 -37.55
CA ALA A 26 50.09 -10.47 -37.66
C ALA A 26 49.94 -10.00 -39.12
N GLY A 27 49.20 -8.91 -39.33
CA GLY A 27 49.24 -8.12 -40.58
C GLY A 27 48.12 -7.06 -40.66
N PRO A 28 48.44 -5.74 -40.71
CA PRO A 28 47.46 -4.66 -40.71
C PRO A 28 47.18 -4.08 -42.12
N SER A 29 46.10 -3.28 -42.18
CA SER A 29 45.89 -2.10 -43.04
C SER A 29 45.05 -2.21 -44.32
N ALA A 30 43.87 -1.59 -44.20
CA ALA A 30 43.34 -0.49 -45.03
C ALA A 30 42.42 -0.77 -46.25
N ALA A 31 41.35 0.05 -46.22
CA ALA A 31 40.58 0.64 -47.31
C ALA A 31 39.31 -0.07 -47.83
N ALA A 32 38.20 0.57 -47.45
CA ALA A 32 36.87 0.65 -48.06
C ALA A 32 36.70 0.21 -49.52
N ASN A 33 35.60 -0.51 -49.80
CA ASN A 33 34.51 0.05 -50.61
C ASN A 33 33.25 -0.85 -50.64
N ASP A 34 32.14 -0.18 -50.32
CA ASP A 34 30.87 -0.17 -51.05
C ASP A 34 29.90 -1.36 -50.98
N HIS A 35 28.81 -1.10 -50.23
CA HIS A 35 27.42 -1.46 -50.51
C HIS A 35 27.13 -2.74 -51.31
N GLY A 36 27.20 -3.89 -50.63
CA GLY A 36 26.35 -5.03 -50.91
C GLY A 36 25.12 -4.96 -50.03
N THR A 37 23.98 -4.55 -50.59
CA THR A 37 22.65 -4.67 -49.97
C THR A 37 22.41 -6.14 -49.60
N ALA A 38 22.64 -6.48 -48.33
CA ALA A 38 22.11 -7.70 -47.76
C ALA A 38 20.59 -7.56 -47.77
N ALA A 39 19.95 -8.23 -48.73
CA ALA A 39 18.52 -8.42 -48.76
C ALA A 39 18.08 -8.94 -47.38
N THR A 40 17.35 -8.12 -46.65
CA THR A 40 16.59 -8.55 -45.49
C THR A 40 15.73 -9.71 -45.94
N SER A 41 15.94 -10.89 -45.35
CA SER A 41 15.01 -12.00 -45.49
C SER A 41 13.63 -11.46 -45.16
N SER A 42 12.75 -11.35 -46.15
CA SER A 42 11.37 -10.97 -45.91
C SER A 42 10.81 -11.97 -44.92
N ALA A 43 10.62 -11.55 -43.67
CA ALA A 43 9.99 -12.38 -42.66
C ALA A 43 8.68 -12.88 -43.27
N ASN A 44 8.50 -14.20 -43.29
CA ASN A 44 7.28 -14.78 -43.80
C ASN A 44 6.15 -14.26 -42.92
N THR A 45 5.29 -13.40 -43.47
CA THR A 45 4.23 -12.70 -42.75
C THR A 45 2.88 -13.07 -43.34
N LYS A 46 1.84 -12.96 -42.53
CA LYS A 46 0.46 -13.13 -42.95
C LYS A 46 -0.38 -11.93 -42.58
N GLN A 47 -1.43 -11.72 -43.36
CA GLN A 47 -2.38 -10.65 -43.15
C GLN A 47 -3.53 -11.12 -42.28
N VAL A 48 -3.85 -10.33 -41.27
CA VAL A 48 -4.96 -10.54 -40.34
C VAL A 48 -5.81 -9.28 -40.40
N SER A 49 -7.14 -9.41 -40.48
CA SER A 49 -8.04 -8.26 -40.48
C SER A 49 -9.18 -8.49 -39.50
N TYR A 50 -9.51 -7.46 -38.73
CA TYR A 50 -10.66 -7.44 -37.83
C TYR A 50 -11.30 -6.06 -37.87
N HIS A 51 -12.62 -6.00 -38.10
CA HIS A 51 -13.35 -4.73 -38.28
C HIS A 51 -12.76 -3.81 -39.36
N GLY A 52 -12.10 -4.40 -40.37
CA GLY A 52 -11.35 -3.69 -41.40
C GLY A 52 -10.09 -2.97 -40.92
N TYR A 53 -9.58 -3.33 -39.74
CA TYR A 53 -8.21 -3.02 -39.32
C TYR A 53 -7.30 -4.20 -39.67
N ALA A 54 -6.42 -4.00 -40.65
CA ALA A 54 -5.56 -5.06 -41.17
C ALA A 54 -4.12 -4.93 -40.67
N LEU A 55 -3.56 -6.01 -40.12
CA LEU A 55 -2.23 -6.17 -39.54
C LEU A 55 -1.39 -7.18 -40.32
N SER A 56 -0.08 -6.93 -40.41
CA SER A 56 0.88 -7.91 -40.94
C SER A 56 1.69 -8.49 -39.79
N VAL A 57 1.54 -9.79 -39.52
CA VAL A 57 2.19 -10.48 -38.39
C VAL A 57 3.02 -11.66 -38.89
N PRO A 58 4.00 -12.16 -38.14
CA PRO A 58 4.74 -13.37 -38.52
C PRO A 58 3.81 -14.55 -38.81
N ALA A 59 4.11 -15.32 -39.86
CA ALA A 59 3.20 -16.33 -40.40
C ALA A 59 2.92 -17.48 -39.42
N ASP A 60 3.85 -17.76 -38.51
CA ASP A 60 3.81 -18.79 -37.48
C ASP A 60 2.98 -18.42 -36.24
N TRP A 61 2.64 -17.14 -36.06
CA TRP A 61 1.81 -16.72 -34.93
C TRP A 61 0.38 -17.27 -35.05
N PRO A 62 -0.14 -18.04 -34.08
CA PRO A 62 -1.53 -18.47 -34.11
C PRO A 62 -2.50 -17.27 -34.11
N ILE A 63 -3.62 -17.41 -34.83
CA ILE A 63 -4.72 -16.44 -34.81
C ILE A 63 -5.88 -17.08 -34.06
N ILE A 64 -6.30 -16.45 -32.98
CA ILE A 64 -7.31 -16.96 -32.05
C ILE A 64 -8.52 -16.04 -32.10
N ASP A 65 -9.66 -16.57 -32.55
CA ASP A 65 -10.92 -15.84 -32.55
C ASP A 65 -11.64 -16.08 -31.23
N LEU A 66 -11.65 -15.06 -30.37
CA LEU A 66 -12.23 -15.10 -29.04
C LEU A 66 -13.76 -15.18 -29.08
N SER A 67 -14.41 -14.81 -30.19
CA SER A 67 -15.86 -15.03 -30.35
C SER A 67 -16.23 -16.51 -30.48
N GLN A 68 -15.30 -17.34 -30.97
CA GLN A 68 -15.47 -18.78 -31.12
C GLN A 68 -14.95 -19.55 -29.90
N ALA A 69 -14.00 -18.97 -29.15
CA ALA A 69 -13.38 -19.59 -27.99
C ALA A 69 -13.25 -18.59 -26.82
N PRO A 70 -14.38 -18.12 -26.24
CA PRO A 70 -14.39 -17.03 -25.26
C PRO A 70 -13.66 -17.37 -23.94
N GLN A 71 -13.48 -18.66 -23.64
CA GLN A 71 -12.78 -19.13 -22.44
C GLN A 71 -11.25 -19.20 -22.63
N THR A 72 -10.74 -18.88 -23.83
CA THR A 72 -9.30 -18.90 -24.11
C THR A 72 -8.61 -17.84 -23.25
N CYS A 73 -7.55 -18.24 -22.53
CA CYS A 73 -6.67 -17.29 -21.88
C CYS A 73 -5.83 -16.53 -22.91
N VAL A 74 -6.00 -15.21 -22.91
CA VAL A 74 -5.14 -14.25 -23.60
C VAL A 74 -3.87 -14.09 -22.77
N ARG A 75 -2.81 -14.71 -23.29
CA ARG A 75 -1.49 -14.79 -22.69
C ARG A 75 -0.50 -13.94 -23.44
N PHE A 76 0.32 -13.21 -22.70
CA PHE A 76 1.39 -12.38 -23.25
C PHE A 76 2.76 -13.03 -23.18
N ASP A 77 2.91 -14.22 -22.60
CA ASP A 77 4.15 -15.00 -22.62
C ASP A 77 4.33 -15.87 -23.88
N GLN A 78 3.41 -15.74 -24.85
CA GLN A 78 3.46 -16.46 -26.13
C GLN A 78 3.11 -15.54 -27.31
N HIS A 79 3.75 -15.78 -28.45
CA HIS A 79 3.40 -15.13 -29.70
C HIS A 79 2.01 -15.56 -30.20
N ALA A 80 1.09 -14.61 -30.35
CA ALA A 80 -0.27 -14.87 -30.85
C ALA A 80 -0.96 -13.57 -31.29
N VAL A 81 -1.99 -13.71 -32.13
CA VAL A 81 -2.99 -12.64 -32.37
C VAL A 81 -4.34 -13.11 -31.87
N TYR A 82 -4.97 -12.33 -31.00
CA TYR A 82 -6.30 -12.56 -30.46
C TYR A 82 -7.27 -11.56 -31.07
N LEU A 83 -8.40 -12.03 -31.60
CA LEU A 83 -9.41 -11.21 -32.27
C LEU A 83 -10.75 -11.32 -31.54
N GLY A 84 -11.37 -10.18 -31.23
CA GLY A 84 -12.61 -10.10 -30.48
C GLY A 84 -12.39 -9.88 -28.98
N HIS A 85 -13.49 -9.74 -28.23
CA HIS A 85 -13.45 -9.54 -26.78
C HIS A 85 -12.92 -10.78 -26.06
N PRO A 86 -11.91 -10.66 -25.19
CA PRO A 86 -11.59 -11.70 -24.22
C PRO A 86 -12.85 -11.99 -23.40
N GLY A 87 -13.18 -13.27 -23.23
CA GLY A 87 -14.31 -13.61 -22.39
C GLY A 87 -14.07 -13.16 -20.96
N SER A 88 -15.14 -12.89 -20.23
CA SER A 88 -15.07 -12.45 -18.84
C SER A 88 -14.68 -13.58 -17.87
N GLU A 89 -14.61 -14.83 -18.36
CA GLU A 89 -14.26 -16.04 -17.63
C GLU A 89 -13.17 -16.80 -18.41
N GLN A 90 -11.93 -16.29 -18.40
CA GLN A 90 -10.83 -16.96 -19.07
C GLN A 90 -10.28 -18.12 -18.23
N SER A 91 -10.01 -19.25 -18.87
CA SER A 91 -9.31 -20.37 -18.24
C SER A 91 -7.80 -20.14 -18.28
N CYS A 92 -7.31 -19.21 -17.46
CA CYS A 92 -5.89 -18.88 -17.35
C CYS A 92 -5.17 -19.77 -16.32
N PRO A 93 -4.00 -20.36 -16.65
CA PRO A 93 -3.14 -20.96 -15.63
C PRO A 93 -2.60 -19.89 -14.68
N ALA A 94 -2.61 -20.14 -13.37
CA ALA A 94 -2.13 -19.19 -12.36
C ALA A 94 -0.65 -18.80 -12.56
N GLN A 95 0.18 -19.74 -13.02
CA GLN A 95 1.65 -19.59 -13.10
C GLN A 95 2.16 -18.91 -14.38
N VAL A 96 1.30 -18.23 -15.14
CA VAL A 96 1.75 -17.55 -16.38
C VAL A 96 2.47 -16.27 -16.00
N ILE A 97 3.77 -16.23 -16.28
CA ILE A 97 4.63 -15.08 -15.97
C ILE A 97 5.50 -14.73 -17.18
N GLY A 98 5.80 -13.45 -17.34
CA GLY A 98 6.65 -12.94 -18.41
C GLY A 98 5.86 -12.51 -19.65
N ARG A 99 6.58 -11.91 -20.59
CA ARG A 99 5.99 -11.24 -21.75
C ARG A 99 6.84 -11.39 -23.01
N THR A 100 6.17 -11.45 -24.14
CA THR A 100 6.67 -11.41 -25.51
C THR A 100 5.66 -10.67 -26.38
N GLU A 101 5.92 -10.59 -27.68
CA GLU A 101 5.09 -9.91 -28.64
C GLU A 101 3.84 -10.72 -28.93
N ALA A 102 2.68 -10.16 -28.56
CA ALA A 102 1.36 -10.67 -28.88
C ALA A 102 0.44 -9.47 -29.16
N VAL A 103 -0.63 -9.69 -29.93
CA VAL A 103 -1.56 -8.61 -30.31
C VAL A 103 -2.98 -9.02 -29.99
N VAL A 104 -3.71 -8.17 -29.29
CA VAL A 104 -5.15 -8.29 -29.06
C VAL A 104 -5.83 -7.19 -29.86
N VAL A 105 -6.84 -7.54 -30.67
CA VAL A 105 -7.69 -6.59 -31.40
C VAL A 105 -9.14 -6.80 -31.00
N GLU A 106 -9.70 -5.84 -30.28
CA GLU A 106 -11.03 -5.91 -29.69
C GLU A 106 -11.95 -4.84 -30.30
N PRO A 107 -13.28 -5.05 -30.38
CA PRO A 107 -14.22 -3.98 -30.70
C PRO A 107 -14.09 -2.82 -29.71
N LEU A 108 -14.09 -1.58 -30.20
CA LEU A 108 -14.12 -0.40 -29.36
C LEU A 108 -15.56 -0.05 -28.97
N ASP A 109 -16.00 -0.59 -27.85
CA ASP A 109 -17.33 -0.38 -27.27
C ASP A 109 -17.26 -0.02 -25.78
N ALA A 110 -18.40 -0.01 -25.08
CA ALA A 110 -18.47 0.34 -23.67
C ALA A 110 -17.55 -0.52 -22.77
N ALA A 111 -17.39 -1.82 -23.06
CA ALA A 111 -16.55 -2.70 -22.26
C ALA A 111 -15.06 -2.36 -22.38
N THR A 112 -14.63 -1.96 -23.59
CA THR A 112 -13.24 -1.50 -23.82
C THR A 112 -13.01 -0.03 -23.49
N GLY A 113 -14.08 0.78 -23.50
CA GLY A 113 -14.04 2.23 -23.28
C GLY A 113 -13.48 2.58 -21.91
N ASP A 114 -13.79 1.77 -20.90
CA ASP A 114 -13.28 1.92 -19.53
C ASP A 114 -11.77 1.62 -19.40
N ARG A 115 -11.17 0.99 -20.41
CA ARG A 115 -9.71 0.71 -20.47
C ARG A 115 -8.95 1.76 -21.27
N ILE A 116 -9.64 2.75 -21.84
CA ILE A 116 -8.99 3.88 -22.52
C ILE A 116 -8.47 4.85 -21.48
N GLY A 117 -7.16 4.81 -21.24
CA GLY A 117 -6.48 5.66 -20.26
C GLY A 117 -5.54 6.68 -20.90
N SER A 118 -4.79 7.40 -20.04
CA SER A 118 -3.74 8.35 -20.45
C SER A 118 -2.60 7.70 -21.26
N HIS A 119 -2.43 6.38 -21.15
CA HIS A 119 -1.44 5.59 -21.89
C HIS A 119 -1.98 5.08 -23.24
N THR A 120 -3.27 5.28 -23.56
CA THR A 120 -3.86 4.83 -24.83
C THR A 120 -3.70 5.87 -25.93
N ILE A 121 -3.02 5.48 -27.01
CA ILE A 121 -2.85 6.32 -28.20
C ILE A 121 -4.16 6.38 -28.99
N GLN A 122 -4.74 7.58 -29.14
CA GLN A 122 -5.95 7.78 -29.94
C GLN A 122 -5.61 8.02 -31.42
N VAL A 123 -6.17 7.21 -32.32
CA VAL A 123 -5.89 7.27 -33.77
C VAL A 123 -7.15 7.59 -34.57
N THR A 124 -7.18 8.77 -35.21
CA THR A 124 -8.37 9.33 -35.88
C THR A 124 -8.27 9.47 -37.41
N GLY A 125 -7.14 9.12 -38.04
CA GLY A 125 -6.90 9.26 -39.50
C GLY A 125 -6.61 7.95 -40.27
N PRO A 126 -6.66 7.96 -41.62
CA PRO A 126 -6.23 6.83 -42.46
C PRO A 126 -4.70 6.64 -42.33
N ARG A 127 -4.28 5.43 -42.00
CA ARG A 127 -3.11 5.19 -41.15
C ARG A 127 -1.74 5.58 -41.75
N ALA A 128 -1.00 6.39 -40.99
CA ALA A 128 0.42 6.21 -40.62
C ALA A 128 0.52 6.63 -39.14
N ALA A 129 0.90 5.73 -38.22
CA ALA A 129 0.98 6.01 -36.78
C ALA A 129 2.40 6.50 -36.38
N PRO A 130 2.55 7.22 -35.24
CA PRO A 130 3.60 8.21 -34.99
C PRO A 130 5.00 7.65 -34.67
N ALA A 131 6.02 8.48 -34.89
CA ALA A 131 7.45 8.19 -34.70
C ALA A 131 7.93 8.19 -33.23
N THR A 132 7.04 8.35 -32.24
CA THR A 132 7.40 8.43 -30.81
C THR A 132 6.26 7.86 -29.94
N THR A 133 6.53 6.75 -29.25
CA THR A 133 5.65 6.11 -28.26
C THR A 133 5.69 6.85 -26.92
N PRO A 134 4.58 6.95 -26.17
CA PRO A 134 4.65 7.03 -24.71
C PRO A 134 5.36 5.77 -24.23
N SER A 135 6.53 5.91 -23.61
CA SER A 135 7.23 4.81 -22.97
C SER A 135 6.53 4.49 -21.65
N GLY A 136 5.42 3.75 -21.70
CA GLY A 136 5.01 2.97 -20.54
C GLY A 136 6.12 1.95 -20.24
N THR A 137 6.42 1.71 -18.96
CA THR A 137 7.33 0.62 -18.59
C THR A 137 6.58 -0.71 -18.40
N ASP A 138 5.28 -0.72 -18.69
CA ASP A 138 4.35 -1.84 -18.56
C ASP A 138 4.46 -2.91 -19.66
N GLY A 139 5.22 -2.64 -20.73
CA GLY A 139 5.45 -3.60 -21.80
C GLY A 139 4.29 -3.73 -22.79
N GLU A 140 3.42 -2.71 -22.88
CA GLU A 140 2.25 -2.69 -23.74
C GLU A 140 2.20 -1.41 -24.60
N ILE A 141 1.68 -1.54 -25.83
CA ILE A 141 1.30 -0.41 -26.68
C ILE A 141 -0.19 -0.55 -26.96
N THR A 142 -0.99 0.38 -26.44
CA THR A 142 -2.43 0.37 -26.62
C THR A 142 -2.87 1.50 -27.55
N GLU A 143 -3.52 1.17 -28.67
CA GLU A 143 -4.05 2.12 -29.67
C GLU A 143 -5.58 1.98 -29.78
N ALA A 144 -6.32 3.09 -29.64
CA ALA A 144 -7.74 3.16 -29.95
C ALA A 144 -7.92 3.69 -31.38
N ILE A 145 -8.38 2.83 -32.29
CA ILE A 145 -8.49 3.11 -33.73
C ILE A 145 -9.94 3.45 -34.08
N ALA A 146 -10.30 4.73 -34.03
CA ALA A 146 -11.68 5.18 -34.29
C ALA A 146 -12.16 4.77 -35.69
N GLY A 147 -11.28 4.83 -36.70
CA GLY A 147 -11.59 4.50 -38.09
C GLY A 147 -11.96 3.04 -38.36
N ALA A 148 -11.62 2.12 -37.44
CA ALA A 148 -12.07 0.72 -37.48
C ALA A 148 -12.92 0.33 -36.27
N GLY A 149 -13.14 1.25 -35.32
CA GLY A 149 -13.85 0.95 -34.08
C GLY A 149 -13.22 -0.21 -33.32
N VAL A 150 -11.89 -0.20 -33.14
CA VAL A 150 -11.15 -1.22 -32.39
C VAL A 150 -10.20 -0.64 -31.35
N LEU A 151 -10.03 -1.35 -30.24
CA LEU A 151 -8.92 -1.19 -29.31
C LEU A 151 -7.86 -2.25 -29.64
N VAL A 152 -6.61 -1.83 -29.79
CA VAL A 152 -5.49 -2.71 -30.12
C VAL A 152 -4.48 -2.65 -29.00
N THR A 153 -4.16 -3.80 -28.39
CA THR A 153 -3.09 -3.92 -27.39
C THR A 153 -2.00 -4.83 -27.94
N ALA A 154 -0.79 -4.29 -28.11
CA ALA A 154 0.38 -5.07 -28.48
C ALA A 154 1.33 -5.17 -27.28
N SER A 155 1.55 -6.38 -26.76
CA SER A 155 2.55 -6.63 -25.74
C SER A 155 3.95 -6.73 -26.37
N TYR A 156 5.00 -6.56 -25.58
CA TYR A 156 6.38 -6.85 -25.99
C TYR A 156 7.25 -7.29 -24.80
N GLY A 157 8.35 -7.97 -25.10
CA GLY A 157 9.33 -8.40 -24.08
C GLY A 157 10.33 -7.30 -23.76
N THR A 158 11.61 -7.53 -24.06
CA THR A 158 12.69 -6.56 -23.81
C THR A 158 12.79 -5.46 -24.87
N ASP A 159 12.19 -5.66 -26.05
CA ASP A 159 12.27 -4.74 -27.18
C ASP A 159 10.88 -4.56 -27.81
N ALA A 160 10.44 -3.32 -27.94
CA ALA A 160 9.16 -2.97 -28.54
C ALA A 160 9.20 -2.98 -30.08
N GLN A 161 10.37 -3.14 -30.71
CA GLN A 161 10.55 -2.91 -32.14
C GLN A 161 9.60 -3.75 -33.00
N GLN A 162 9.42 -5.04 -32.71
CA GLN A 162 8.54 -5.90 -33.50
C GLN A 162 7.06 -5.53 -33.31
N ALA A 163 6.62 -5.25 -32.08
CA ALA A 163 5.27 -4.75 -31.80
C ALA A 163 5.01 -3.42 -32.53
N GLN A 164 5.95 -2.48 -32.47
CA GLN A 164 5.89 -1.20 -33.19
C GLN A 164 5.85 -1.38 -34.70
N GLN A 165 6.59 -2.35 -35.27
CA GLN A 165 6.56 -2.64 -36.71
C GLN A 165 5.21 -3.21 -37.13
N ILE A 166 4.67 -4.18 -36.38
CA ILE A 166 3.34 -4.76 -36.62
C ILE A 166 2.28 -3.68 -36.58
N LEU A 167 2.32 -2.86 -35.53
CA LEU A 167 1.45 -1.71 -35.40
C LEU A 167 1.71 -0.81 -36.60
N THR A 168 2.84 -0.12 -36.77
CA THR A 168 3.10 0.84 -37.88
C THR A 168 2.72 0.34 -39.29
N GLY A 169 2.84 -0.96 -39.58
CA GLY A 169 2.41 -1.57 -40.85
C GLY A 169 0.90 -1.78 -41.03
N ALA A 170 0.09 -1.60 -39.98
CA ALA A 170 -1.36 -1.75 -40.03
C ALA A 170 -2.04 -0.67 -40.88
N ARG A 171 -3.20 -0.99 -41.46
CA ARG A 171 -3.99 -0.08 -42.29
C ARG A 171 -5.48 -0.38 -42.23
N LEU A 172 -6.29 0.62 -42.52
CA LEU A 172 -7.73 0.48 -42.68
C LEU A 172 -8.05 -0.06 -44.07
N THR A 173 -8.94 -1.04 -44.16
CA THR A 173 -9.48 -1.59 -45.40
C THR A 173 -10.83 -0.96 -45.74
N ALA A 174 -11.36 -1.22 -46.93
CA ALA A 174 -12.60 -0.61 -47.40
C ALA A 174 -13.85 -1.00 -46.58
N ASP A 175 -13.77 -2.12 -45.86
CA ASP A 175 -14.80 -2.65 -44.95
C ASP A 175 -14.62 -2.20 -43.49
N ALA A 176 -13.79 -1.17 -43.24
CA ALA A 176 -13.55 -0.65 -41.91
C ALA A 176 -14.84 -0.18 -41.21
N LYS A 177 -15.04 -0.65 -39.97
CA LYS A 177 -16.24 -0.37 -39.17
C LYS A 177 -15.98 0.79 -38.21
N ALA A 178 -15.89 2.00 -38.76
CA ALA A 178 -15.61 3.19 -37.95
C ALA A 178 -16.62 3.39 -36.82
N THR A 179 -16.14 3.82 -35.66
CA THR A 179 -17.00 4.38 -34.60
C THR A 179 -16.96 5.91 -34.69
N ALA A 180 -18.15 6.53 -34.66
CA ALA A 180 -18.30 7.98 -34.79
C ALA A 180 -17.82 8.75 -33.55
N GLN A 181 -17.73 8.07 -32.41
CA GLN A 181 -17.27 8.62 -31.14
C GLN A 181 -16.52 7.52 -30.40
N LEU A 182 -15.27 7.81 -30.02
CA LEU A 182 -14.57 6.97 -29.06
C LEU A 182 -15.45 6.94 -27.79
N PRO A 183 -15.83 5.76 -27.27
CA PRO A 183 -16.45 5.65 -25.96
C PRO A 183 -15.38 5.98 -24.92
N VAL A 184 -14.96 7.24 -24.88
CA VAL A 184 -14.35 7.80 -23.70
C VAL A 184 -15.54 7.89 -22.75
N HIS A 185 -15.60 7.01 -21.77
CA HIS A 185 -16.25 7.42 -20.54
C HIS A 185 -15.46 8.67 -20.12
N GLN A 186 -15.99 9.85 -20.46
CA GLN A 186 -15.79 11.03 -19.65
C GLN A 186 -16.40 10.66 -18.32
N SER A 187 -15.66 9.88 -17.55
CA SER A 187 -15.63 10.01 -16.12
C SER A 187 -15.13 11.45 -15.88
N ALA A 188 -16.03 12.41 -16.10
CA ALA A 188 -16.33 13.40 -15.08
C ALA A 188 -16.86 12.64 -13.86
N VAL A 189 -16.03 11.74 -13.34
CA VAL A 189 -15.86 11.59 -11.92
C VAL A 189 -15.19 12.92 -11.56
N THR A 190 -15.99 13.88 -11.11
CA THR A 190 -15.46 14.79 -10.10
C THR A 190 -14.73 13.90 -9.09
N PRO A 191 -13.46 14.19 -8.72
CA PRO A 191 -12.62 13.32 -7.87
C PRO A 191 -13.21 13.15 -6.45
N ASP A 192 -14.34 12.44 -6.38
CA ASP A 192 -15.20 12.23 -5.23
C ASP A 192 -15.97 10.89 -5.35
N THR A 193 -15.55 9.97 -6.23
CA THR A 193 -16.20 8.64 -6.30
C THR A 193 -15.19 7.54 -6.04
N ALA A 194 -15.07 7.28 -4.74
CA ALA A 194 -14.55 6.09 -4.09
C ALA A 194 -13.03 5.89 -4.10
N ASN A 195 -12.44 6.46 -3.05
CA ASN A 195 -11.08 6.26 -2.61
C ASN A 195 -11.03 5.01 -1.73
N TYR A 196 -10.56 3.88 -2.27
CA TYR A 196 -10.39 2.64 -1.51
C TYR A 196 -8.97 2.48 -0.98
N LEU A 197 -8.85 2.03 0.28
CA LEU A 197 -7.60 1.62 0.88
C LEU A 197 -7.51 0.11 0.83
N GLU A 198 -6.68 -0.40 -0.07
CA GLU A 198 -6.56 -1.84 -0.33
C GLU A 198 -5.17 -2.35 0.07
N PRO A 199 -5.05 -3.55 0.67
CA PRO A 199 -6.12 -4.52 0.98
C PRO A 199 -6.98 -4.16 2.21
N GLY A 200 -6.77 -2.99 2.83
CA GLY A 200 -7.50 -2.61 4.03
C GLY A 200 -7.03 -3.39 5.26
N THR A 201 -7.90 -3.49 6.27
CA THR A 201 -7.68 -4.36 7.43
C THR A 201 -8.45 -5.66 7.25
N TYR A 202 -7.74 -6.78 7.20
CA TYR A 202 -8.33 -8.10 6.95
C TYR A 202 -7.44 -9.24 7.47
N ALA A 203 -8.07 -10.19 8.16
CA ALA A 203 -7.46 -11.46 8.52
C ALA A 203 -8.33 -12.61 8.02
N GLY A 204 -7.79 -13.45 7.13
CA GLY A 204 -8.55 -14.56 6.57
C GLY A 204 -8.05 -15.03 5.22
N LYS A 205 -8.85 -15.87 4.56
CA LYS A 205 -8.48 -16.48 3.27
C LYS A 205 -8.64 -15.50 2.12
N GLY A 206 -7.64 -15.49 1.25
CA GLY A 206 -7.67 -14.87 -0.07
C GLY A 206 -7.27 -15.88 -1.15
N PHE A 207 -7.27 -15.42 -2.38
CA PHE A 207 -6.71 -16.14 -3.51
C PHE A 207 -6.19 -15.14 -4.53
N ASP A 208 -5.31 -15.57 -5.42
CA ASP A 208 -4.99 -14.81 -6.62
C ASP A 208 -5.21 -15.68 -7.86
N ALA A 209 -5.45 -15.02 -8.99
CA ALA A 209 -5.69 -15.66 -10.27
C ALA A 209 -5.01 -14.82 -11.36
N CYS A 210 -4.44 -15.49 -12.36
CA CYS A 210 -3.65 -14.80 -13.38
C CYS A 210 -4.45 -13.74 -14.14
N SER A 211 -5.73 -14.00 -14.45
CA SER A 211 -6.66 -12.99 -15.00
C SER A 211 -7.79 -12.75 -14.01
N LEU A 212 -8.09 -11.48 -13.74
CA LEU A 212 -9.15 -11.10 -12.80
C LEU A 212 -10.50 -11.71 -13.21
N PRO A 213 -11.22 -12.41 -12.30
CA PRO A 213 -12.54 -12.94 -12.59
C PRO A 213 -13.58 -11.84 -12.85
N SER A 214 -14.65 -12.17 -13.58
CA SER A 214 -15.78 -11.27 -13.81
C SER A 214 -16.54 -10.92 -12.52
N SER A 215 -17.23 -9.77 -12.46
CA SER A 215 -18.09 -9.42 -11.32
C SER A 215 -19.16 -10.47 -11.02
N SER A 216 -19.66 -11.20 -12.03
CA SER A 216 -20.60 -12.31 -11.84
C SER A 216 -19.94 -13.52 -11.15
N THR A 217 -18.71 -13.85 -11.54
CA THR A 217 -17.91 -14.88 -10.87
C THR A 217 -17.60 -14.47 -9.44
N MET A 218 -17.14 -13.24 -9.23
CA MET A 218 -16.85 -12.69 -7.91
C MET A 218 -18.08 -12.70 -7.00
N SER A 219 -19.25 -12.29 -7.50
CA SER A 219 -20.51 -12.35 -6.74
C SER A 219 -20.87 -13.79 -6.35
N THR A 220 -20.71 -14.73 -7.28
CA THR A 220 -20.97 -16.17 -7.04
C THR A 220 -20.03 -16.73 -5.98
N TRP A 221 -18.73 -16.43 -6.10
CA TRP A 221 -17.70 -16.87 -5.17
C TRP A 221 -17.82 -16.22 -3.80
N LEU A 222 -18.23 -14.96 -3.71
CA LEU A 222 -18.48 -14.28 -2.45
C LEU A 222 -19.58 -14.99 -1.64
N ALA A 223 -20.63 -15.45 -2.34
CA ALA A 223 -21.76 -16.15 -1.74
C ALA A 223 -21.49 -17.61 -1.37
N SER A 224 -20.49 -18.25 -1.98
CA SER A 224 -20.33 -19.72 -1.91
C SER A 224 -18.94 -20.23 -1.55
N SER A 225 -17.93 -19.37 -1.51
CA SER A 225 -16.54 -19.68 -1.15
C SER A 225 -16.15 -19.08 0.21
N PRO A 226 -15.07 -19.58 0.85
CA PRO A 226 -14.56 -19.02 2.10
C PRO A 226 -13.66 -17.78 1.91
N TYR A 227 -13.47 -17.31 0.68
CA TYR A 227 -12.55 -16.23 0.36
C TYR A 227 -13.21 -14.85 0.53
N ARG A 228 -12.47 -13.87 1.06
CA ARG A 228 -12.86 -12.45 1.08
C ARG A 228 -11.76 -11.51 0.58
N ALA A 229 -10.63 -12.06 0.12
CA ALA A 229 -9.59 -11.28 -0.53
C ALA A 229 -9.23 -11.86 -1.90
N VAL A 230 -8.82 -10.99 -2.83
CA VAL A 230 -8.38 -11.39 -4.18
C VAL A 230 -7.14 -10.61 -4.64
N GLY A 231 -6.16 -11.31 -5.23
CA GLY A 231 -5.01 -10.71 -5.88
C GLY A 231 -5.37 -9.96 -7.16
N VAL A 232 -4.84 -8.75 -7.32
CA VAL A 232 -5.06 -7.87 -8.46
C VAL A 232 -3.74 -7.52 -9.12
N TYR A 233 -3.40 -8.19 -10.22
CA TYR A 233 -2.22 -7.92 -11.03
C TYR A 233 -2.40 -6.65 -11.86
N PHE A 234 -2.22 -5.49 -11.24
CA PHE A 234 -2.63 -4.22 -11.82
C PHE A 234 -1.61 -3.65 -12.83
N GLY A 235 -0.33 -4.02 -12.75
CA GLY A 235 0.68 -3.52 -13.68
C GLY A 235 1.98 -4.31 -13.70
N GLY A 236 2.95 -3.79 -14.46
CA GLY A 236 4.31 -4.30 -14.54
C GLY A 236 4.63 -5.11 -15.81
N ILE A 237 5.88 -4.96 -16.27
CA ILE A 237 6.36 -5.51 -17.54
C ILE A 237 6.31 -7.04 -17.64
N ASN A 238 6.44 -7.74 -16.51
CA ASN A 238 6.43 -9.21 -16.47
C ASN A 238 5.03 -9.80 -16.18
N ARG A 239 3.97 -8.98 -16.15
CA ARG A 239 2.59 -9.47 -16.02
C ARG A 239 2.21 -10.35 -17.22
N GLY A 240 1.86 -11.62 -16.95
CA GLY A 240 1.71 -12.64 -17.99
C GLY A 240 0.33 -12.77 -18.65
N CYS A 241 -0.76 -12.53 -17.90
CA CYS A 241 -2.12 -12.58 -18.44
C CYS A 241 -2.69 -11.19 -18.73
N SER A 242 -3.56 -11.12 -19.72
CA SER A 242 -4.43 -9.94 -19.91
C SER A 242 -5.36 -9.74 -18.71
N GLN A 243 -5.69 -8.47 -18.45
CA GLN A 243 -6.60 -8.06 -17.37
C GLN A 243 -7.84 -7.34 -17.94
N PRO A 244 -8.74 -8.04 -18.67
CA PRO A 244 -9.90 -7.38 -19.29
C PRO A 244 -10.86 -6.78 -18.27
N ASN A 245 -10.88 -7.31 -17.04
CA ASN A 245 -11.74 -6.84 -15.95
C ASN A 245 -11.07 -5.77 -15.06
N LEU A 246 -9.81 -5.39 -15.30
CA LEU A 246 -9.15 -4.36 -14.49
C LEU A 246 -9.61 -2.96 -14.90
N THR A 247 -10.66 -2.47 -14.25
CA THR A 247 -11.20 -1.12 -14.44
C THR A 247 -11.58 -0.52 -13.09
N ALA A 248 -11.63 0.81 -12.98
CA ALA A 248 -12.12 1.47 -11.76
C ALA A 248 -13.56 1.05 -11.38
N GLY A 249 -14.41 0.76 -12.39
CA GLY A 249 -15.76 0.23 -12.18
C GLY A 249 -15.76 -1.18 -11.59
N TRP A 250 -14.85 -2.06 -12.01
CA TRP A 250 -14.72 -3.38 -11.42
C TRP A 250 -14.18 -3.31 -9.99
N MET A 251 -13.13 -2.51 -9.78
CA MET A 251 -12.52 -2.30 -8.46
C MET A 251 -13.58 -1.84 -7.46
N SER A 252 -14.31 -0.76 -7.79
CA SER A 252 -15.38 -0.23 -6.96
C SER A 252 -16.52 -1.23 -6.70
N THR A 253 -16.90 -2.00 -7.71
CA THR A 253 -17.92 -3.05 -7.56
C THR A 253 -17.47 -4.13 -6.57
N GLN A 254 -16.21 -4.56 -6.61
CA GLN A 254 -15.74 -5.64 -5.73
C GLN A 254 -15.55 -5.14 -4.29
N VAL A 255 -14.95 -3.96 -4.11
CA VAL A 255 -14.79 -3.38 -2.78
C VAL A 255 -16.14 -3.08 -2.14
N GLY A 256 -17.09 -2.50 -2.90
CA GLY A 256 -18.46 -2.28 -2.43
C GLY A 256 -19.23 -3.57 -2.11
N ALA A 257 -18.82 -4.71 -2.68
CA ALA A 257 -19.35 -6.02 -2.34
C ALA A 257 -18.69 -6.65 -1.10
N GLY A 258 -17.62 -6.05 -0.55
CA GLY A 258 -16.88 -6.54 0.62
C GLY A 258 -15.69 -7.43 0.29
N TRP A 259 -15.14 -7.34 -0.91
CA TRP A 259 -13.84 -7.94 -1.24
C TRP A 259 -12.69 -7.02 -0.82
N HIS A 260 -11.64 -7.62 -0.27
CA HIS A 260 -10.33 -7.00 -0.09
C HIS A 260 -9.44 -7.28 -1.30
N LEU A 261 -8.75 -6.28 -1.83
CA LEU A 261 -7.97 -6.41 -3.06
C LEU A 261 -6.49 -6.34 -2.73
N ILE A 262 -5.66 -7.25 -3.25
CA ILE A 262 -4.21 -7.29 -3.01
C ILE A 262 -3.52 -6.75 -4.28
N PRO A 263 -3.09 -5.47 -4.33
CA PRO A 263 -2.53 -4.89 -5.55
C PRO A 263 -1.11 -5.41 -5.79
N LEU A 264 -0.93 -6.22 -6.83
CA LEU A 264 0.32 -6.86 -7.22
C LEU A 264 0.90 -6.22 -8.48
N TYR A 265 2.14 -5.73 -8.39
CA TYR A 265 2.88 -5.15 -9.51
C TYR A 265 4.03 -6.08 -9.94
N VAL A 266 3.95 -6.62 -11.15
CA VAL A 266 4.90 -7.62 -11.67
C VAL A 266 6.02 -6.93 -12.46
N GLY A 267 6.93 -6.33 -11.70
CA GLY A 267 8.04 -5.52 -12.21
C GLY A 267 9.19 -6.33 -12.81
N LEU A 268 10.37 -5.72 -12.84
CA LEU A 268 11.60 -6.38 -13.31
C LEU A 268 12.01 -7.47 -12.34
N GLN A 269 12.42 -8.62 -12.87
CA GLN A 269 12.81 -9.77 -12.05
C GLN A 269 14.32 -9.83 -11.82
N ALA A 270 14.73 -10.62 -10.83
CA ALA A 270 16.11 -10.75 -10.41
C ALA A 270 17.07 -11.03 -11.59
N PRO A 271 18.30 -10.47 -11.59
CA PRO A 271 19.22 -10.59 -12.72
C PRO A 271 19.67 -12.05 -12.96
N CYS A 272 19.66 -12.88 -11.91
CA CYS A 272 19.98 -14.30 -11.97
C CYS A 272 18.78 -15.19 -12.31
N SER A 273 17.58 -14.63 -12.49
CA SER A 273 16.38 -15.39 -12.84
C SER A 273 16.58 -16.14 -14.16
N THR A 274 16.17 -17.40 -14.24
CA THR A 274 16.20 -18.21 -15.47
C THR A 274 14.83 -18.35 -16.12
N GLN A 275 13.76 -17.99 -15.40
CA GLN A 275 12.38 -18.12 -15.84
C GLN A 275 11.86 -16.87 -16.56
N HIS A 276 12.52 -15.73 -16.37
CA HIS A 276 12.04 -14.44 -16.85
C HIS A 276 12.94 -13.88 -17.94
N VAL A 277 12.34 -13.20 -18.92
CA VAL A 277 13.08 -12.59 -20.04
C VAL A 277 13.47 -11.14 -19.69
N VAL A 278 12.60 -10.40 -19.01
CA VAL A 278 12.84 -9.01 -18.64
C VAL A 278 13.31 -8.91 -17.18
N LYS A 279 14.54 -8.43 -16.98
CA LYS A 279 15.23 -8.46 -15.68
C LYS A 279 15.85 -7.12 -15.33
N MET A 280 16.07 -6.90 -14.05
CA MET A 280 16.87 -5.78 -13.57
C MET A 280 18.36 -6.00 -13.87
N SER A 281 19.14 -4.92 -13.82
CA SER A 281 20.59 -4.96 -13.91
C SER A 281 21.21 -5.66 -12.69
N SER A 282 22.34 -6.34 -12.89
CA SER A 282 23.16 -6.84 -11.78
C SER A 282 23.96 -5.73 -11.08
N ASP A 283 24.04 -4.53 -11.68
CA ASP A 283 24.63 -3.34 -11.06
C ASP A 283 23.65 -2.74 -10.03
N PRO A 284 24.04 -2.62 -8.74
CA PRO A 284 23.12 -2.18 -7.69
C PRO A 284 22.54 -0.78 -7.88
N GLY A 285 23.33 0.19 -8.36
CA GLY A 285 22.84 1.57 -8.57
C GLY A 285 21.84 1.67 -9.72
N THR A 286 22.08 0.91 -10.78
CA THR A 286 21.14 0.76 -11.89
C THR A 286 19.88 0.04 -11.44
N ALA A 287 20.00 -1.05 -10.67
CA ALA A 287 18.87 -1.80 -10.12
C ALA A 287 17.99 -0.92 -9.23
N TYR A 288 18.58 -0.09 -8.36
CA TYR A 288 17.85 0.92 -7.57
C TYR A 288 17.05 1.87 -8.47
N SER A 289 17.70 2.44 -9.48
CA SER A 289 17.07 3.38 -10.41
C SER A 289 15.93 2.72 -11.20
N GLN A 290 16.07 1.44 -11.52
CA GLN A 290 15.03 0.64 -12.15
C GLN A 290 13.85 0.36 -11.22
N GLY A 291 14.09 0.18 -9.92
CA GLY A 291 13.03 0.10 -8.90
C GLY A 291 12.22 1.39 -8.83
N VAL A 292 12.89 2.54 -8.83
CA VAL A 292 12.24 3.87 -8.88
C VAL A 292 11.40 4.03 -10.15
N SER A 293 11.91 3.64 -11.31
CA SER A 293 11.16 3.73 -12.57
C SER A 293 9.90 2.86 -12.55
N GLY A 294 9.99 1.62 -12.03
CA GLY A 294 8.82 0.76 -11.89
C GLY A 294 7.76 1.35 -10.96
N ALA A 295 8.17 1.98 -9.85
CA ALA A 295 7.24 2.63 -8.93
C ALA A 295 6.55 3.86 -9.55
N LYS A 296 7.21 4.59 -10.46
CA LYS A 296 6.57 5.71 -11.17
C LYS A 296 5.52 5.27 -12.20
N ASP A 297 5.76 4.13 -12.85
CA ASP A 297 4.80 3.51 -13.77
C ASP A 297 3.52 3.09 -13.04
N MET A 298 3.73 2.47 -11.87
CA MET A 298 2.69 2.07 -10.95
C MET A 298 1.75 3.24 -10.60
N ASP A 299 2.28 4.43 -10.27
CA ASP A 299 1.47 5.56 -9.76
C ASP A 299 0.31 5.93 -10.69
N GLY A 300 0.58 6.00 -12.00
CA GLY A 300 -0.42 6.35 -13.00
C GLY A 300 -1.50 5.27 -13.13
N ILE A 301 -1.11 3.99 -13.01
CA ILE A 301 -2.04 2.87 -13.07
C ILE A 301 -2.91 2.83 -11.81
N ALA A 302 -2.31 2.94 -10.63
CA ALA A 302 -3.01 2.90 -9.34
C ALA A 302 -4.10 3.97 -9.26
N GLN A 303 -3.79 5.20 -9.67
CA GLN A 303 -4.78 6.29 -9.76
C GLN A 303 -5.88 5.98 -10.77
N SER A 304 -5.54 5.41 -11.95
CA SER A 304 -6.52 5.11 -13.00
C SER A 304 -7.56 4.07 -12.59
N ILE A 305 -7.23 3.20 -11.64
CA ILE A 305 -8.12 2.13 -11.15
C ILE A 305 -8.75 2.46 -9.78
N GLY A 306 -8.53 3.68 -9.25
CA GLY A 306 -9.17 4.16 -8.03
C GLY A 306 -8.53 3.71 -6.71
N LEU A 307 -7.25 3.32 -6.72
CA LEU A 307 -6.52 3.06 -5.47
C LEU A 307 -6.14 4.38 -4.79
N SER A 308 -6.40 4.46 -3.49
CA SER A 308 -6.05 5.64 -2.69
C SER A 308 -4.63 5.57 -2.19
N THR A 309 -4.00 6.74 -2.06
CA THR A 309 -2.82 6.90 -1.20
C THR A 309 -3.12 6.31 0.18
N GLY A 310 -2.16 5.58 0.74
CA GLY A 310 -2.33 4.75 1.95
C GLY A 310 -2.58 3.27 1.65
N SER A 311 -3.01 2.91 0.43
CA SER A 311 -3.08 1.49 0.00
C SER A 311 -1.69 0.85 0.02
N ILE A 312 -1.64 -0.47 0.26
CA ILE A 312 -0.40 -1.25 0.23
C ILE A 312 -0.22 -1.82 -1.16
N LEU A 313 0.91 -1.52 -1.79
CA LEU A 313 1.22 -1.97 -3.13
C LEU A 313 2.37 -2.97 -3.10
N TYR A 314 2.10 -4.20 -3.53
CA TYR A 314 3.03 -5.30 -3.45
C TYR A 314 3.89 -5.37 -4.71
N ASN A 315 5.20 -5.17 -4.54
CA ASN A 315 6.14 -5.55 -5.59
C ASN A 315 6.22 -7.07 -5.67
N ASP A 316 5.97 -7.63 -6.85
CA ASP A 316 6.10 -9.06 -7.09
C ASP A 316 7.53 -9.38 -7.52
N MET A 317 8.32 -9.91 -6.57
CA MET A 317 9.69 -10.37 -6.78
C MET A 317 9.74 -11.89 -6.69
N GLU A 318 9.74 -12.54 -7.85
CA GLU A 318 9.78 -13.99 -7.95
C GLU A 318 11.05 -14.59 -7.35
N SER A 319 10.99 -15.90 -7.07
CA SER A 319 12.11 -16.62 -6.47
C SER A 319 13.41 -16.44 -7.27
N TYR A 320 14.53 -16.29 -6.56
CA TYR A 320 15.85 -16.13 -7.17
C TYR A 320 16.94 -16.85 -6.37
N ASP A 321 18.12 -17.04 -6.97
CA ASP A 321 19.28 -17.62 -6.28
C ASP A 321 19.87 -16.61 -5.29
N ASN A 322 19.39 -16.63 -4.04
CA ASN A 322 19.89 -15.77 -2.97
C ASN A 322 21.25 -16.22 -2.40
N GLY A 323 21.81 -17.34 -2.88
CA GLY A 323 23.20 -17.73 -2.67
C GLY A 323 24.17 -16.89 -3.52
N ASN A 324 23.70 -16.32 -4.63
CA ASN A 324 24.46 -15.40 -5.46
C ASN A 324 24.43 -13.98 -4.87
N SER A 325 25.57 -13.55 -4.30
CA SER A 325 25.69 -12.25 -3.63
C SER A 325 25.46 -11.05 -4.55
N SER A 326 25.83 -11.14 -5.83
CA SER A 326 25.56 -10.06 -6.81
C SER A 326 24.08 -9.98 -7.13
N CYS A 327 23.40 -11.12 -7.27
CA CYS A 327 21.96 -11.15 -7.54
C CYS A 327 21.16 -10.61 -6.36
N LYS A 328 21.45 -11.09 -5.15
CA LYS A 328 20.81 -10.63 -3.91
C LYS A 328 21.00 -9.13 -3.68
N THR A 329 22.22 -8.63 -3.83
CA THR A 329 22.50 -7.19 -3.68
C THR A 329 21.69 -6.36 -4.68
N ALA A 330 21.62 -6.79 -5.94
CA ALA A 330 20.81 -6.10 -6.95
C ALA A 330 19.31 -6.09 -6.60
N VAL A 331 18.75 -7.22 -6.16
CA VAL A 331 17.34 -7.32 -5.75
C VAL A 331 17.03 -6.40 -4.57
N LEU A 332 17.86 -6.42 -3.51
CA LEU A 332 17.65 -5.56 -2.35
C LEU A 332 17.71 -4.07 -2.72
N ASN A 333 18.60 -3.68 -3.65
CA ASN A 333 18.67 -2.30 -4.14
C ASN A 333 17.47 -1.93 -5.03
N TYR A 334 17.01 -2.84 -5.90
CA TYR A 334 15.81 -2.65 -6.69
C TYR A 334 14.57 -2.44 -5.80
N LEU A 335 14.36 -3.33 -4.83
CA LEU A 335 13.27 -3.21 -3.85
C LEU A 335 13.41 -1.93 -3.01
N SER A 336 14.63 -1.50 -2.69
CA SER A 336 14.85 -0.23 -1.98
C SER A 336 14.42 0.99 -2.81
N GLY A 337 14.75 1.00 -4.11
CA GLY A 337 14.32 2.05 -5.03
C GLY A 337 12.81 2.08 -5.22
N TRP A 338 12.20 0.91 -5.34
CA TRP A 338 10.74 0.74 -5.33
C TRP A 338 10.13 1.29 -4.04
N THR A 339 10.54 0.78 -2.88
CA THR A 339 9.99 1.17 -1.57
C THR A 339 10.08 2.68 -1.34
N THR A 340 11.22 3.29 -1.69
CA THR A 340 11.44 4.72 -1.52
C THR A 340 10.48 5.55 -2.37
N GLN A 341 10.30 5.18 -3.65
CA GLN A 341 9.44 5.93 -4.56
C GLN A 341 7.95 5.71 -4.28
N VAL A 342 7.51 4.48 -3.97
CA VAL A 342 6.11 4.20 -3.64
C VAL A 342 5.66 4.98 -2.39
N ARG A 343 6.51 5.05 -1.37
CA ARG A 343 6.27 5.90 -0.18
C ARG A 343 6.23 7.39 -0.53
N ALA A 344 7.11 7.85 -1.40
CA ALA A 344 7.10 9.24 -1.88
C ALA A 344 5.81 9.60 -2.64
N SER A 345 5.14 8.60 -3.22
CA SER A 345 3.85 8.73 -3.89
C SER A 345 2.64 8.56 -2.96
N GLY A 346 2.87 8.41 -1.64
CA GLY A 346 1.83 8.36 -0.61
C GLY A 346 1.23 6.97 -0.39
N TYR A 347 1.80 5.91 -0.95
CA TYR A 347 1.36 4.53 -0.73
C TYR A 347 2.24 3.78 0.27
N LYS A 348 1.72 2.68 0.81
CA LYS A 348 2.46 1.72 1.62
C LYS A 348 3.04 0.62 0.73
N VAL A 349 4.06 -0.07 1.23
CA VAL A 349 4.87 -0.99 0.42
C VAL A 349 4.78 -2.40 0.95
N GLY A 350 4.27 -3.30 0.10
CA GLY A 350 4.40 -4.74 0.29
C GLY A 350 5.46 -5.33 -0.62
N VAL A 351 5.99 -6.50 -0.26
CA VAL A 351 6.79 -7.32 -1.19
C VAL A 351 6.29 -8.74 -1.18
N TYR A 352 5.91 -9.25 -2.34
CA TYR A 352 5.71 -10.66 -2.60
C TYR A 352 7.03 -11.33 -3.00
N SER A 353 7.34 -12.48 -2.40
CA SER A 353 8.42 -13.35 -2.86
C SER A 353 8.32 -14.77 -2.28
N SER A 354 9.14 -15.69 -2.79
CA SER A 354 9.38 -16.99 -2.12
C SER A 354 9.85 -16.78 -0.69
N ALA A 355 9.20 -17.49 0.25
CA ALA A 355 9.53 -17.42 1.67
C ALA A 355 11.02 -17.70 1.91
N SER A 356 11.56 -18.68 1.17
CA SER A 356 12.94 -19.15 1.32
C SER A 356 14.01 -18.27 0.67
N THR A 357 13.63 -17.30 -0.16
CA THR A 357 14.58 -16.43 -0.87
C THR A 357 14.37 -14.96 -0.55
N GLY A 358 13.42 -14.28 -1.20
CA GLY A 358 13.26 -12.83 -1.07
C GLY A 358 12.76 -12.42 0.30
N VAL A 359 11.79 -13.13 0.85
CA VAL A 359 11.32 -12.90 2.23
C VAL A 359 12.44 -13.17 3.24
N ALA A 360 13.18 -14.27 3.07
CA ALA A 360 14.33 -14.58 3.94
C ALA A 360 15.40 -13.48 3.90
N ASP A 361 15.70 -12.94 2.71
CA ASP A 361 16.65 -11.84 2.55
C ASP A 361 16.13 -10.53 3.17
N LEU A 362 14.83 -10.23 3.05
CA LEU A 362 14.19 -9.08 3.70
C LEU A 362 14.20 -9.20 5.23
N ALA A 363 13.85 -10.38 5.77
CA ALA A 363 13.89 -10.65 7.21
C ALA A 363 15.32 -10.56 7.77
N ALA A 364 16.31 -11.11 7.04
CA ALA A 364 17.72 -10.96 7.42
C ALA A 364 18.20 -9.50 7.44
N ASN A 365 17.48 -8.60 6.76
CA ASN A 365 17.73 -7.16 6.71
C ASN A 365 16.62 -6.34 7.40
N TYR A 366 15.82 -6.95 8.29
CA TYR A 366 14.65 -6.31 8.90
C TYR A 366 14.97 -4.95 9.55
N ASN A 367 16.07 -4.88 10.30
CA ASN A 367 16.55 -3.67 10.99
C ASN A 367 17.65 -2.93 10.19
N SER A 368 17.77 -3.18 8.89
CA SER A 368 18.79 -2.54 8.06
C SER A 368 18.51 -1.06 7.91
N THR A 369 19.52 -0.22 8.11
CA THR A 369 19.48 1.21 7.76
C THR A 369 19.84 1.47 6.30
N THR A 370 20.30 0.44 5.57
CA THR A 370 20.73 0.54 4.17
C THR A 370 19.61 0.21 3.21
N TYR A 371 18.78 -0.77 3.55
CA TYR A 371 17.66 -1.24 2.74
C TYR A 371 16.37 -0.88 3.45
N PRO A 372 15.59 0.10 2.93
CA PRO A 372 14.30 0.44 3.51
C PRO A 372 13.40 -0.79 3.62
N ARG A 373 12.99 -1.09 4.85
CA ARG A 373 12.09 -2.19 5.16
C ARG A 373 10.72 -1.94 4.50
N PRO A 374 10.12 -2.93 3.80
CA PRO A 374 8.72 -2.83 3.39
C PRO A 374 7.77 -2.82 4.59
N ASP A 375 6.58 -2.26 4.41
CA ASP A 375 5.54 -2.22 5.43
C ASP A 375 4.93 -3.62 5.64
N ASP A 376 4.79 -4.38 4.55
CA ASP A 376 4.23 -5.74 4.53
C ASP A 376 5.15 -6.75 3.83
N ILE A 377 5.04 -8.02 4.23
CA ILE A 377 5.60 -9.15 3.49
C ILE A 377 4.51 -10.13 3.03
N TYR A 378 4.63 -10.61 1.80
CA TYR A 378 3.78 -11.63 1.22
C TYR A 378 4.65 -12.82 0.79
N GLY A 379 4.65 -13.89 1.59
CA GLY A 379 5.53 -15.03 1.39
C GLY A 379 4.86 -16.21 0.68
N ALA A 380 5.44 -16.67 -0.43
CA ALA A 380 5.08 -17.96 -1.01
C ALA A 380 5.74 -19.10 -0.21
N LEU A 381 4.93 -19.82 0.57
CA LEU A 381 5.30 -20.98 1.35
C LEU A 381 4.19 -22.04 1.24
N TRP A 382 4.30 -22.90 0.23
CA TRP A 382 3.27 -23.88 -0.13
C TRP A 382 3.22 -25.09 0.80
N ASP A 383 3.01 -24.85 2.08
CA ASP A 383 2.90 -25.86 3.14
C ASP A 383 1.47 -26.40 3.33
N GLY A 384 0.50 -25.89 2.55
CA GLY A 384 -0.91 -26.26 2.63
C GLY A 384 -1.64 -25.74 3.87
N THR A 385 -0.99 -24.91 4.69
CA THR A 385 -1.53 -24.44 5.98
C THR A 385 -1.96 -22.99 5.86
N ALA A 386 -3.27 -22.74 6.01
CA ALA A 386 -3.84 -21.40 5.96
C ALA A 386 -3.55 -20.59 7.24
N ASN A 387 -2.39 -19.92 7.27
CA ASN A 387 -1.93 -18.97 8.31
C ASN A 387 -0.86 -18.04 7.71
N THR A 388 -0.34 -17.09 8.49
CA THR A 388 0.71 -16.14 8.07
C THR A 388 2.12 -16.48 8.59
N SER A 389 2.33 -17.67 9.15
CA SER A 389 3.67 -18.06 9.61
C SER A 389 4.57 -18.39 8.42
N LEU A 390 5.73 -17.74 8.40
CA LEU A 390 6.77 -17.92 7.38
C LEU A 390 8.04 -18.56 7.96
N THR A 391 7.90 -19.19 9.13
CA THR A 391 8.99 -19.94 9.79
C THR A 391 9.47 -21.10 8.89
N PRO A 392 10.79 -21.35 8.80
CA PRO A 392 11.89 -20.71 9.54
C PRO A 392 12.50 -19.48 8.86
N TYR A 393 11.88 -18.96 7.81
CA TYR A 393 12.51 -17.96 6.94
C TYR A 393 12.34 -16.52 7.41
N ALA A 394 11.21 -16.19 8.05
CA ALA A 394 11.00 -14.92 8.74
C ALA A 394 10.50 -15.18 10.18
N PRO A 395 11.18 -14.65 11.22
CA PRO A 395 10.74 -14.78 12.61
C PRO A 395 9.36 -14.14 12.82
N ASP A 396 8.45 -14.76 13.57
CA ASP A 396 7.10 -14.21 13.78
C ASP A 396 7.07 -12.85 14.51
N SER A 397 8.17 -12.45 15.15
CA SER A 397 8.36 -11.10 15.71
C SER A 397 8.47 -10.00 14.66
N ASP A 398 8.93 -10.35 13.46
CA ASP A 398 9.12 -9.40 12.36
C ASP A 398 7.79 -9.26 11.63
N TRP A 399 7.30 -8.03 11.44
CA TRP A 399 5.96 -7.78 10.86
C TRP A 399 4.82 -8.43 11.67
N ALA A 400 4.98 -8.50 13.00
CA ALA A 400 4.02 -9.16 13.90
C ALA A 400 2.66 -8.45 14.01
N ASN A 401 2.59 -7.14 13.69
CA ASN A 401 1.42 -6.31 13.91
C ASN A 401 0.48 -6.30 12.69
N HIS A 402 0.06 -7.48 12.22
CA HIS A 402 -0.83 -7.61 11.05
C HIS A 402 -0.22 -7.05 9.75
N HIS A 403 0.98 -7.50 9.39
CA HIS A 403 1.70 -7.04 8.19
C HIS A 403 2.17 -8.20 7.30
N ARG A 404 1.37 -9.28 7.24
CA ARG A 404 1.77 -10.53 6.61
C ARG A 404 0.69 -11.12 5.72
N ILE A 405 1.13 -11.65 4.59
CA ILE A 405 0.35 -12.54 3.73
C ILE A 405 1.18 -13.80 3.47
N LYS A 406 0.53 -14.95 3.33
CA LYS A 406 1.15 -16.19 2.89
C LYS A 406 0.37 -16.85 1.77
N GLN A 407 1.03 -17.10 0.64
CA GLN A 407 0.52 -17.99 -0.39
C GLN A 407 0.84 -19.41 0.04
N TYR A 408 -0.16 -20.14 0.51
CA TYR A 408 0.01 -21.46 1.15
C TYR A 408 -0.23 -22.63 0.21
N ARG A 409 -0.74 -22.38 -1.00
CA ARG A 409 -0.95 -23.40 -2.04
C ARG A 409 -0.89 -22.80 -3.44
N SER A 410 -0.19 -23.49 -4.33
CA SER A 410 -0.05 -23.09 -5.73
C SER A 410 -1.17 -23.60 -6.66
N GLY A 411 -1.08 -23.17 -7.91
CA GLY A 411 -2.12 -23.21 -8.93
C GLY A 411 -2.92 -24.50 -9.02
N HIS A 412 -4.23 -24.38 -8.86
CA HIS A 412 -5.18 -25.46 -9.03
C HIS A 412 -6.59 -24.92 -9.29
N ASN A 413 -7.49 -25.77 -9.78
CA ASN A 413 -8.88 -25.39 -9.99
C ASN A 413 -9.67 -25.52 -8.69
N GLU A 414 -10.44 -24.49 -8.37
CA GLU A 414 -11.52 -24.56 -7.37
C GLU A 414 -12.85 -24.19 -8.03
N THR A 415 -13.94 -24.77 -7.52
CA THR A 415 -15.29 -24.54 -8.03
C THR A 415 -16.22 -24.17 -6.89
N TYR A 416 -16.81 -22.97 -6.96
CA TYR A 416 -17.80 -22.47 -6.01
C TYR A 416 -19.01 -21.93 -6.77
N GLY A 417 -20.21 -22.26 -6.28
CA GLY A 417 -21.46 -21.83 -6.91
C GLY A 417 -21.63 -22.23 -8.38
N GLY A 418 -20.87 -23.23 -8.85
CA GLY A 418 -20.87 -23.69 -10.25
C GLY A 418 -19.81 -23.04 -11.14
N THR A 419 -19.10 -22.01 -10.68
CA THR A 419 -18.04 -21.34 -11.44
C THR A 419 -16.67 -21.84 -11.01
N THR A 420 -15.82 -22.18 -11.99
CA THR A 420 -14.46 -22.70 -11.75
C THR A 420 -13.43 -21.64 -12.08
N VAL A 421 -12.45 -21.44 -11.18
CA VAL A 421 -11.32 -20.53 -11.38
C VAL A 421 -10.04 -21.28 -11.02
N ASN A 422 -8.96 -21.05 -11.78
CA ASN A 422 -7.63 -21.52 -11.41
C ASN A 422 -6.99 -20.49 -10.48
N VAL A 423 -6.64 -20.92 -9.27
CA VAL A 423 -6.24 -20.05 -8.17
C VAL A 423 -4.97 -20.53 -7.49
N ASP A 424 -4.19 -19.58 -6.99
CA ASP A 424 -3.31 -19.76 -5.85
C ASP A 424 -4.09 -19.41 -4.57
N ASN A 425 -3.79 -20.04 -3.44
CA ASN A 425 -4.50 -19.75 -2.18
C ASN A 425 -3.64 -18.99 -1.19
N ASP A 426 -4.28 -17.99 -0.59
CA ASP A 426 -3.63 -17.04 0.30
C ASP A 426 -4.29 -16.97 1.66
N TYR A 427 -3.48 -16.62 2.65
CA TYR A 427 -3.97 -16.24 3.96
C TYR A 427 -3.36 -14.89 4.34
N LEU A 428 -4.23 -13.95 4.64
CA LEU A 428 -3.88 -12.58 4.99
C LEU A 428 -4.02 -12.40 6.49
N ASP A 429 -3.12 -11.59 7.03
CA ASP A 429 -3.23 -10.92 8.32
C ASP A 429 -2.61 -9.54 8.13
N VAL A 430 -3.42 -8.63 7.58
CA VAL A 430 -3.01 -7.31 7.11
C VAL A 430 -3.82 -6.21 7.78
N THR A 431 -3.18 -5.08 8.04
CA THR A 431 -3.83 -3.84 8.42
C THR A 431 -3.38 -2.74 7.47
N SER A 432 -4.34 -1.97 6.95
CA SER A 432 -4.00 -0.75 6.20
C SER A 432 -3.31 0.27 7.07
N GLY A 433 -3.35 0.09 8.41
CA GLY A 433 -2.53 0.78 9.39
C GLY A 433 -2.51 2.30 9.24
N TYR A 434 -3.53 2.91 8.63
CA TYR A 434 -4.01 4.30 8.67
C TYR A 434 -5.18 4.43 7.65
N ALA A 435 -6.27 3.69 7.87
CA ALA A 435 -7.53 3.98 7.20
C ALA A 435 -8.33 4.91 8.10
N GLY A 436 -8.42 6.20 7.74
CA GLY A 436 -9.31 7.17 8.38
C GLY A 436 -9.19 7.28 9.90
N LYS A 437 -8.02 6.96 10.48
CA LYS A 437 -7.88 6.98 11.93
C LYS A 437 -7.96 8.42 12.42
N MET A 438 -8.93 8.64 13.27
CA MET A 438 -9.00 9.84 14.08
C MET A 438 -7.99 9.65 15.20
N GLY A 439 -6.88 10.35 15.10
CA GLY A 439 -5.81 10.35 16.09
C GLY A 439 -5.66 11.74 16.71
N GLU A 440 -4.88 11.82 17.78
CA GLU A 440 -4.61 13.07 18.49
C GLU A 440 -5.90 13.69 19.02
N ILE A 441 -6.55 12.95 19.92
CA ILE A 441 -7.80 13.35 20.55
C ILE A 441 -7.48 14.28 21.72
N THR A 442 -8.25 15.36 21.87
CA THR A 442 -8.17 16.18 23.08
C THR A 442 -9.49 16.87 23.37
N ASP A 443 -9.76 17.13 24.65
CA ASP A 443 -10.89 17.89 25.15
C ASP A 443 -10.95 19.31 24.55
N VAL A 444 -12.15 19.86 24.41
CA VAL A 444 -12.39 21.28 24.08
C VAL A 444 -13.56 21.88 24.88
N GLY A 445 -13.94 21.21 25.98
CA GLY A 445 -15.08 21.55 26.84
C GLY A 445 -16.43 21.38 26.16
N ASP A 446 -17.50 21.80 26.83
CA ASP A 446 -18.88 21.79 26.30
C ASP A 446 -19.07 22.85 25.19
N ARG A 447 -19.03 22.40 23.93
CA ARG A 447 -19.13 23.27 22.73
C ARG A 447 -20.57 23.42 22.25
N ASN A 448 -21.46 22.51 22.61
CA ASN A 448 -22.84 22.48 22.15
C ASN A 448 -23.87 22.95 23.21
N GLY A 449 -23.43 23.18 24.45
CA GLY A 449 -24.23 23.64 25.59
C GLY A 449 -25.00 22.54 26.32
N ASP A 450 -24.64 21.27 26.14
CA ASP A 450 -25.33 20.12 26.73
C ASP A 450 -24.81 19.71 28.12
N LYS A 451 -23.73 20.37 28.59
CA LYS A 451 -23.01 20.16 29.85
C LYS A 451 -22.17 18.88 29.91
N THR A 452 -21.91 18.28 28.77
CA THR A 452 -20.95 17.20 28.59
C THR A 452 -19.79 17.77 27.79
N ASP A 453 -18.57 17.38 28.14
CA ASP A 453 -17.40 17.85 27.40
C ASP A 453 -17.37 17.23 25.98
N ASP A 454 -16.98 18.05 25.02
CA ASP A 454 -16.81 17.67 23.62
C ASP A 454 -15.31 17.58 23.30
N PHE A 455 -14.93 16.82 22.27
CA PHE A 455 -13.51 16.68 21.91
C PHE A 455 -13.26 16.86 20.43
N VAL A 456 -12.01 17.15 20.09
CA VAL A 456 -11.54 17.20 18.71
C VAL A 456 -10.64 16.02 18.38
N ALA A 457 -10.56 15.66 17.10
CA ALA A 457 -9.60 14.70 16.61
C ALA A 457 -9.14 15.02 15.18
N ILE A 458 -7.94 14.56 14.85
CA ILE A 458 -7.31 14.75 13.54
C ILE A 458 -7.58 13.54 12.65
N GLU A 459 -8.18 13.77 11.48
CA GLU A 459 -8.20 12.77 10.42
C GLU A 459 -6.89 12.85 9.63
N HIS A 460 -5.85 12.10 10.01
CA HIS A 460 -4.54 12.21 9.35
C HIS A 460 -4.56 11.94 7.85
N SER A 461 -5.51 11.13 7.36
CA SER A 461 -5.63 10.84 5.92
C SER A 461 -6.08 12.04 5.09
N THR A 462 -6.74 13.03 5.70
CA THR A 462 -7.21 14.24 5.01
C THR A 462 -6.64 15.54 5.59
N GLY A 463 -6.06 15.49 6.80
CA GLY A 463 -5.53 16.63 7.53
C GLY A 463 -6.58 17.54 8.10
N ASN A 464 -7.82 17.05 8.22
CA ASN A 464 -8.93 17.81 8.76
C ASN A 464 -9.01 17.63 10.28
N LEU A 465 -9.28 18.73 10.98
CA LEU A 465 -9.64 18.71 12.39
C LEU A 465 -11.17 18.68 12.49
N TYR A 466 -11.69 17.77 13.29
CA TYR A 466 -13.11 17.59 13.49
C TYR A 466 -13.50 17.71 14.95
N LEU A 467 -14.63 18.37 15.22
CA LEU A 467 -15.34 18.37 16.50
C LEU A 467 -16.29 17.17 16.57
N TYR A 468 -16.27 16.49 17.70
CA TYR A 468 -17.19 15.43 18.08
C TYR A 468 -17.94 15.87 19.31
N THR A 469 -19.27 15.83 19.24
CA THR A 469 -20.13 16.28 20.33
C THR A 469 -20.94 15.15 20.93
N SER A 470 -21.19 15.22 22.24
CA SER A 470 -22.07 14.27 22.90
C SER A 470 -23.47 14.22 22.25
N PRO A 471 -24.16 13.05 22.23
CA PRO A 471 -23.67 11.70 22.55
C PRO A 471 -23.08 10.97 21.32
N ALA A 472 -22.85 11.67 20.21
CA ALA A 472 -22.50 11.08 18.92
C ALA A 472 -21.00 11.20 18.65
N TYR A 473 -20.25 10.19 19.09
CA TYR A 473 -18.79 10.15 18.94
C TYR A 473 -18.36 9.17 17.84
N SER A 474 -19.18 8.94 16.82
CA SER A 474 -18.78 8.09 15.69
C SER A 474 -17.90 8.87 14.72
N GLY A 475 -16.90 8.23 14.13
CA GLY A 475 -15.95 8.84 13.18
C GLY A 475 -16.61 9.47 11.94
N THR A 476 -17.91 9.30 11.70
CA THR A 476 -18.65 9.96 10.61
C THR A 476 -19.55 11.10 11.08
N ASP A 477 -19.91 11.13 12.36
CA ASP A 477 -20.87 12.08 12.94
C ASP A 477 -20.12 13.24 13.59
N ARG A 478 -19.54 14.09 12.73
CA ARG A 478 -18.51 15.05 13.12
C ARG A 478 -18.64 16.38 12.38
N THR A 479 -18.22 17.48 13.01
CA THR A 479 -18.20 18.81 12.40
C THR A 479 -16.79 19.20 12.04
N LYS A 480 -16.52 19.51 10.76
CA LYS A 480 -15.19 19.99 10.35
C LYS A 480 -14.94 21.38 10.91
N LEU A 481 -13.89 21.53 11.72
CA LEU A 481 -13.44 22.83 12.24
C LEU A 481 -12.36 23.44 11.34
N GLY A 482 -11.41 22.62 10.89
CA GLY A 482 -10.22 23.11 10.19
C GLY A 482 -9.56 22.07 9.28
N TRP A 483 -8.44 22.48 8.68
CA TRP A 483 -7.60 21.65 7.82
C TRP A 483 -6.13 22.07 7.98
N GLY A 484 -5.20 21.20 7.56
CA GLY A 484 -3.75 21.43 7.67
C GLY A 484 -3.08 20.74 8.86
N TRP A 485 -3.74 19.72 9.43
CA TRP A 485 -3.33 19.03 10.65
C TRP A 485 -2.52 17.73 10.41
N ASN A 486 -2.21 17.40 9.14
CA ASN A 486 -1.61 16.11 8.76
C ASN A 486 -0.30 15.75 9.50
N SER A 487 0.51 16.76 9.80
CA SER A 487 1.86 16.61 10.37
C SER A 487 1.89 16.78 11.88
N ILE A 488 0.76 17.08 12.51
CA ILE A 488 0.67 17.12 13.97
C ILE A 488 0.73 15.69 14.48
N ARG A 489 1.57 15.43 15.47
CA ARG A 489 1.78 14.09 16.05
C ARG A 489 1.43 14.03 17.54
N ASP A 490 1.14 15.17 18.15
CA ASP A 490 0.61 15.21 19.51
C ASP A 490 -0.23 16.48 19.65
N LEU A 491 -1.34 16.39 20.40
CA LEU A 491 -2.27 17.50 20.65
C LEU A 491 -2.66 17.54 22.12
N ALA A 492 -2.77 18.74 22.71
CA ALA A 492 -3.30 18.92 24.04
C ALA A 492 -4.13 20.21 24.15
N ASP A 493 -5.24 20.15 24.87
CA ASP A 493 -6.00 21.31 25.31
C ASP A 493 -5.22 22.12 26.35
N VAL A 494 -5.17 23.44 26.16
CA VAL A 494 -4.57 24.38 27.12
C VAL A 494 -5.56 25.45 27.56
N GLY A 495 -6.86 25.15 27.51
CA GLY A 495 -7.95 26.01 27.93
C GLY A 495 -8.07 27.29 27.09
N ASP A 496 -8.83 28.26 27.59
CA ASP A 496 -9.02 29.56 26.93
C ASP A 496 -7.83 30.48 27.19
N HIS A 497 -6.80 30.35 26.37
CA HIS A 497 -5.54 31.07 26.49
C HIS A 497 -5.68 32.56 26.11
N ASN A 498 -6.67 32.89 25.27
CA ASN A 498 -6.84 34.24 24.72
C ASN A 498 -8.00 35.04 25.35
N GLY A 499 -8.86 34.39 26.14
CA GLY A 499 -9.99 34.97 26.86
C GLY A 499 -11.27 35.13 26.02
N ASP A 500 -11.44 34.39 24.92
CA ASP A 500 -12.60 34.46 24.03
C ASP A 500 -13.73 33.49 24.38
N GLY A 501 -13.50 32.62 25.37
CA GLY A 501 -14.43 31.60 25.85
C GLY A 501 -14.39 30.30 25.05
N ALA A 502 -13.43 30.10 24.15
CA ALA A 502 -13.15 28.83 23.49
C ALA A 502 -11.85 28.21 24.00
N ALA A 503 -11.78 26.88 24.05
CA ALA A 503 -10.54 26.17 24.27
C ALA A 503 -9.54 26.45 23.14
N ASP A 504 -8.26 26.54 23.50
CA ASP A 504 -7.10 26.69 22.62
C ASP A 504 -6.21 25.45 22.74
N LEU A 505 -5.51 25.10 21.67
CA LEU A 505 -4.76 23.84 21.59
C LEU A 505 -3.27 24.08 21.39
N ILE A 506 -2.43 23.21 21.94
CA ILE A 506 -1.03 23.09 21.53
C ILE A 506 -0.80 21.81 20.75
N GLY A 507 0.08 21.85 19.76
CA GLY A 507 0.45 20.66 19.01
C GLY A 507 1.91 20.64 18.56
N ILE A 508 2.48 19.44 18.45
CA ILE A 508 3.82 19.21 17.93
C ILE A 508 3.72 18.93 16.42
N ASP A 509 4.25 19.85 15.60
CA ASP A 509 4.30 19.69 14.15
C ASP A 509 5.59 18.96 13.74
N THR A 510 5.45 17.75 13.20
CA THR A 510 6.58 16.94 12.73
C THR A 510 7.19 17.44 11.43
N ALA A 511 6.54 18.37 10.72
CA ALA A 511 7.09 18.95 9.50
C ALA A 511 8.36 19.79 9.77
N ASP A 512 8.40 20.47 10.91
CA ASP A 512 9.52 21.33 11.33
C ASP A 512 10.03 21.05 12.75
N ASN A 513 9.37 20.17 13.51
CA ASN A 513 9.67 19.84 14.91
C ASN A 513 9.51 21.02 15.87
N HIS A 514 8.55 21.89 15.58
CA HIS A 514 8.13 22.99 16.43
C HIS A 514 6.84 22.66 17.19
N MET A 515 6.65 23.35 18.32
CA MET A 515 5.36 23.39 18.99
C MET A 515 4.63 24.66 18.59
N TYR A 516 3.33 24.52 18.38
CA TYR A 516 2.45 25.62 18.00
C TYR A 516 1.25 25.71 18.93
N LEU A 517 0.80 26.94 19.21
CA LEU A 517 -0.47 27.25 19.84
C LEU A 517 -1.50 27.65 18.78
N TYR A 518 -2.68 27.07 18.86
CA TYR A 518 -3.80 27.23 17.93
C TYR A 518 -5.00 27.80 18.67
N TYR A 519 -5.40 29.01 18.30
CA TYR A 519 -6.56 29.64 18.91
C TYR A 519 -7.88 29.03 18.41
N GLY A 520 -8.79 28.73 19.33
CA GLY A 520 -10.18 28.43 19.05
C GLY A 520 -10.96 29.67 18.60
N PRO A 521 -12.25 29.54 18.25
CA PRO A 521 -12.96 28.29 17.94
C PRO A 521 -12.60 27.69 16.57
N ASP A 522 -11.85 28.42 15.74
CA ASP A 522 -11.63 28.10 14.33
C ASP A 522 -10.42 27.18 14.09
N PHE A 523 -9.50 27.09 15.07
CA PHE A 523 -8.33 26.20 15.05
C PHE A 523 -7.60 26.21 13.69
N SER A 524 -7.43 27.39 13.11
CA SER A 524 -6.87 27.50 11.77
C SER A 524 -5.38 27.15 11.82
N GLY A 525 -5.03 26.02 11.20
CA GLY A 525 -3.65 25.54 11.13
C GLY A 525 -2.67 26.49 10.44
N THR A 526 -3.19 27.54 9.78
CA THR A 526 -2.42 28.58 9.08
C THR A 526 -2.22 29.86 9.88
N THR A 527 -2.91 30.01 11.01
CA THR A 527 -2.86 31.20 11.89
C THR A 527 -2.58 30.75 13.32
N ARG A 528 -1.42 30.13 13.50
CA ARG A 528 -0.92 29.58 14.76
C ARG A 528 0.25 30.40 15.29
N VAL A 529 0.50 30.33 16.59
CA VAL A 529 1.65 30.96 17.25
C VAL A 529 2.77 29.93 17.39
N ASP A 530 3.95 30.23 16.85
CA ASP A 530 5.15 29.40 17.02
C ASP A 530 5.70 29.56 18.45
N LEU A 531 5.69 28.48 19.22
CA LEU A 531 6.25 28.42 20.57
C LEU A 531 7.71 27.94 20.59
N GLY A 532 8.26 27.59 19.43
CA GLY A 532 9.67 27.27 19.21
C GLY A 532 9.95 25.80 18.89
N GLY A 533 11.16 25.56 18.37
CA GLY A 533 11.64 24.25 17.96
C GLY A 533 12.34 23.44 19.06
N GLY A 534 12.70 22.20 18.73
CA GLY A 534 13.44 21.29 19.62
C GLY A 534 12.60 20.16 20.20
N TRP A 535 11.45 19.87 19.58
CA TRP A 535 10.49 18.88 20.05
C TRP A 535 10.74 17.46 19.54
N SER A 536 11.77 17.25 18.72
CA SER A 536 12.06 15.94 18.09
C SER A 536 12.44 14.82 19.06
N SER A 537 12.96 15.15 20.25
CA SER A 537 13.28 14.17 21.30
C SER A 537 12.10 13.84 22.22
N TYR A 538 11.00 14.60 22.13
CA TYR A 538 9.83 14.39 22.95
C TYR A 538 8.85 13.43 22.27
N THR A 539 8.34 12.46 23.02
CA THR A 539 7.46 11.42 22.47
C THR A 539 5.99 11.70 22.65
N ASP A 540 5.60 12.37 23.73
CA ASP A 540 4.21 12.61 24.09
C ASP A 540 4.08 13.91 24.91
N ILE A 541 2.91 14.55 24.85
CA ILE A 541 2.51 15.67 25.71
C ILE A 541 1.14 15.40 26.36
N ALA A 542 0.91 15.95 27.55
CA ALA A 542 -0.42 15.97 28.18
C ALA A 542 -0.63 17.29 28.92
N ALA A 543 -1.84 17.85 28.77
CA ALA A 543 -2.31 18.94 29.64
C ALA A 543 -2.36 18.45 31.08
N VAL A 544 -2.02 19.31 32.04
CA VAL A 544 -1.92 18.96 33.46
C VAL A 544 -2.63 19.93 34.41
N GLY A 545 -3.59 20.70 33.89
CA GLY A 545 -4.24 21.77 34.63
C GLY A 545 -3.28 22.88 35.08
N ASP A 546 -3.79 23.82 35.86
CA ASP A 546 -3.07 25.04 36.25
C ASP A 546 -2.10 24.79 37.42
N HIS A 547 -0.83 24.52 37.10
CA HIS A 547 0.19 24.30 38.11
C HIS A 547 0.70 25.60 38.72
N ASN A 548 0.65 26.71 37.98
CA ASN A 548 1.29 27.97 38.34
C ASN A 548 0.33 29.02 38.97
N GLY A 549 -0.98 28.78 38.91
CA GLY A 549 -2.03 29.59 39.51
C GLY A 549 -2.54 30.75 38.63
N ASP A 550 -2.27 30.75 37.32
CA ASP A 550 -2.68 31.81 36.40
C ASP A 550 -4.02 31.56 35.68
N SER A 551 -4.70 30.47 36.03
CA SER A 551 -5.97 30.01 35.46
C SER A 551 -5.91 29.54 34.01
N ILE A 552 -4.70 29.32 33.47
CA ILE A 552 -4.48 28.69 32.17
C ILE A 552 -3.83 27.32 32.43
N PRO A 553 -4.35 26.22 31.86
CA PRO A 553 -3.72 24.91 31.97
C PRO A 553 -2.25 24.89 31.52
N ASP A 554 -1.43 24.17 32.29
CA ASP A 554 -0.03 23.85 31.98
C ASP A 554 0.05 22.47 31.30
N PHE A 555 1.23 22.05 30.82
CA PHE A 555 1.40 20.71 30.24
C PHE A 555 2.74 20.05 30.59
N VAL A 556 2.82 18.73 30.49
CA VAL A 556 4.05 17.95 30.62
C VAL A 556 4.48 17.34 29.29
N ALA A 557 5.78 17.13 29.13
CA ALA A 557 6.35 16.47 27.96
C ALA A 557 7.44 15.47 28.35
N THR A 558 7.42 14.29 27.71
CA THR A 558 8.37 13.21 27.98
C THR A 558 9.56 13.26 27.03
N ASP A 559 10.78 13.44 27.55
CA ASP A 559 12.02 13.34 26.77
C ASP A 559 12.48 11.89 26.70
N SER A 560 12.31 11.28 25.53
CA SER A 560 12.67 9.86 25.29
C SER A 560 14.16 9.56 25.34
N THR A 561 15.01 10.56 25.12
CA THR A 561 16.47 10.38 25.13
C THR A 561 17.01 10.27 26.55
N THR A 562 16.42 11.02 27.48
CA THR A 562 16.87 11.07 28.87
C THR A 562 15.95 10.31 29.84
N GLY A 563 14.71 10.03 29.44
CA GLY A 563 13.67 9.48 30.31
C GLY A 563 13.17 10.48 31.36
N ASN A 564 13.36 11.78 31.12
CA ASN A 564 12.91 12.85 32.01
C ASN A 564 11.53 13.36 31.57
N LEU A 565 10.72 13.77 32.56
CA LEU A 565 9.46 14.47 32.33
C LEU A 565 9.63 15.94 32.71
N TYR A 566 9.21 16.84 31.84
CA TYR A 566 9.31 18.29 32.05
C TYR A 566 7.94 18.95 32.05
N LEU A 567 7.68 19.79 33.05
CA LEU A 567 6.52 20.68 33.13
C LEU A 567 6.80 22.00 32.41
N TYR A 568 5.88 22.41 31.56
CA TYR A 568 5.87 23.65 30.82
C TYR A 568 4.67 24.48 31.27
N THR A 569 4.95 25.71 31.71
CA THR A 569 3.91 26.56 32.28
C THR A 569 3.49 27.69 31.33
N SER A 570 2.19 28.02 31.36
CA SER A 570 1.59 29.20 30.76
C SER A 570 2.24 30.50 31.28
N PRO A 571 2.03 31.65 30.60
CA PRO A 571 1.34 31.83 29.32
C PRO A 571 2.24 31.63 28.09
N ASN A 572 3.51 31.24 28.24
CA ASN A 572 4.46 31.23 27.11
C ASN A 572 5.12 29.87 26.84
N TYR A 573 4.96 28.90 27.75
CA TYR A 573 5.50 27.54 27.59
C TYR A 573 6.98 27.51 27.19
N LEU A 574 7.79 28.42 27.74
CA LEU A 574 9.17 28.60 27.31
C LEU A 574 10.03 27.42 27.75
N GLY A 575 10.63 26.72 26.78
CA GLY A 575 11.53 25.60 27.07
C GLY A 575 12.76 25.95 27.93
N SER A 576 13.12 27.23 28.04
CA SER A 576 14.18 27.73 28.95
C SER A 576 13.73 27.83 30.41
N GLN A 577 12.42 27.82 30.67
CA GLN A 577 11.79 27.92 31.97
C GLN A 577 11.15 26.60 32.44
N ARG A 578 11.14 25.57 31.57
CA ARG A 578 10.59 24.26 31.89
C ARG A 578 11.22 23.68 33.15
N GLN A 579 10.41 22.99 33.95
CA GLN A 579 10.83 22.39 35.21
C GLN A 579 10.90 20.89 35.05
N GLN A 580 12.03 20.27 35.43
CA GLN A 580 12.08 18.82 35.48
C GLN A 580 11.22 18.34 36.65
N THR A 581 10.16 17.62 36.32
CA THR A 581 9.14 17.21 37.30
C THR A 581 9.13 15.69 37.50
N GLY A 582 9.75 14.91 36.61
CA GLY A 582 9.86 13.45 36.74
C GLY A 582 11.11 12.84 36.11
N THR A 583 11.37 11.56 36.43
CA THR A 583 12.42 10.70 35.84
C THR A 583 11.91 9.27 35.69
N GLY A 584 12.56 8.47 34.84
CA GLY A 584 12.25 7.06 34.66
C GLY A 584 11.15 6.78 33.63
N TRP A 585 10.93 7.71 32.71
CA TRP A 585 9.86 7.67 31.70
C TRP A 585 10.26 6.98 30.38
N THR A 586 11.46 6.40 30.30
CA THR A 586 11.90 5.67 29.10
C THR A 586 10.98 4.50 28.77
N GLY A 587 10.52 4.44 27.53
CA GLY A 587 9.66 3.35 27.05
C GLY A 587 8.20 3.48 27.45
N THR A 588 7.79 4.60 28.04
CA THR A 588 6.38 4.99 28.14
C THR A 588 5.90 5.47 26.78
N ARG A 589 4.63 5.22 26.48
CA ARG A 589 3.90 5.78 25.34
C ARG A 589 2.53 6.23 25.85
N ASP A 590 1.94 7.21 25.18
CA ASP A 590 0.57 7.67 25.41
C ASP A 590 0.38 8.16 26.87
N ILE A 591 0.44 9.47 27.09
CA ILE A 591 0.23 10.13 28.38
C ILE A 591 -1.02 11.01 28.30
N THR A 592 -1.88 10.96 29.31
CA THR A 592 -3.06 11.84 29.33
C THR A 592 -3.55 12.17 30.72
N ASP A 593 -4.31 13.27 30.82
CA ASP A 593 -4.89 13.79 32.06
C ASP A 593 -5.88 12.81 32.68
N ALA A 594 -5.84 12.74 34.01
CA ALA A 594 -6.76 11.97 34.83
C ALA A 594 -7.43 12.83 35.91
N GLY A 595 -7.09 14.13 36.01
CA GLY A 595 -7.56 15.01 37.08
C GLY A 595 -6.97 14.67 38.45
N ASP A 596 -7.41 15.35 39.50
CA ASP A 596 -6.89 15.17 40.88
C ASP A 596 -7.51 13.96 41.59
N HIS A 597 -6.89 12.77 41.45
CA HIS A 597 -7.34 11.53 42.08
C HIS A 597 -7.04 11.48 43.58
N ASN A 598 -6.10 12.29 44.05
CA ASN A 598 -5.56 12.20 45.41
C ASN A 598 -6.03 13.34 46.33
N GLY A 599 -6.66 14.38 45.77
CA GLY A 599 -7.25 15.51 46.47
C GLY A 599 -6.25 16.57 46.91
N ASP A 600 -5.07 16.65 46.30
CA ASP A 600 -4.04 17.64 46.66
C ASP A 600 -4.12 18.96 45.87
N GLY A 601 -5.09 19.06 44.95
CA GLY A 601 -5.32 20.21 44.09
C GLY A 601 -4.34 20.30 42.92
N LYS A 602 -3.71 19.18 42.54
CA LYS A 602 -2.91 19.03 41.33
C LYS A 602 -3.42 17.83 40.53
N ASP A 603 -3.46 17.99 39.22
CA ASP A 603 -3.93 16.91 38.35
C ASP A 603 -2.91 15.78 38.30
N ASP A 604 -3.42 14.56 38.24
CA ASP A 604 -2.67 13.32 38.09
C ASP A 604 -2.76 12.84 36.64
N PHE A 605 -1.81 12.03 36.17
CA PHE A 605 -1.81 11.51 34.79
C PHE A 605 -1.84 10.00 34.75
N ILE A 606 -2.42 9.46 33.69
CA ILE A 606 -2.23 8.07 33.30
C ILE A 606 -1.25 7.97 32.14
N ALA A 607 -0.51 6.87 32.08
CA ALA A 607 0.30 6.55 30.91
C ALA A 607 0.47 5.04 30.70
N VAL A 608 0.72 4.65 29.45
CA VAL A 608 0.98 3.24 29.10
C VAL A 608 2.48 2.96 29.09
N ASN A 609 2.91 1.98 29.88
CA ASN A 609 4.29 1.53 29.82
C ASN A 609 4.45 0.56 28.63
N GLY A 610 5.25 0.94 27.64
CA GLY A 610 5.43 0.16 26.42
C GLY A 610 6.20 -1.16 26.59
N SER A 611 6.90 -1.35 27.72
CA SER A 611 7.66 -2.57 27.99
C SER A 611 6.80 -3.72 28.52
N ASP A 612 5.78 -3.41 29.32
CA ASP A 612 4.86 -4.39 29.92
C ASP A 612 3.41 -4.27 29.40
N ASN A 613 3.08 -3.17 28.70
CA ASN A 613 1.73 -2.83 28.20
C ASN A 613 0.68 -2.71 29.31
N HIS A 614 1.08 -2.23 30.48
CA HIS A 614 0.19 -1.83 31.57
C HIS A 614 -0.04 -0.32 31.56
N MET A 615 -1.23 0.07 31.99
CA MET A 615 -1.55 1.46 32.30
C MET A 615 -1.25 1.72 33.76
N TYR A 616 -0.70 2.90 34.03
CA TYR A 616 -0.35 3.33 35.37
C TYR A 616 -0.88 4.74 35.62
N LEU A 617 -1.39 4.99 36.84
CA LEU A 617 -1.70 6.31 37.36
C LEU A 617 -0.49 6.86 38.12
N TYR A 618 -0.15 8.12 37.85
CA TYR A 618 0.99 8.83 38.38
C TYR A 618 0.54 10.08 39.13
N TYR A 619 0.77 10.09 40.43
CA TYR A 619 0.38 11.21 41.26
C TYR A 619 1.28 12.43 41.03
N GLY A 620 0.65 13.60 40.90
CA GLY A 620 1.30 14.89 40.86
C GLY A 620 1.80 15.37 42.22
N PRO A 621 2.51 16.51 42.26
CA PRO A 621 3.14 17.19 41.13
C PRO A 621 4.52 16.59 40.75
N GLY A 622 4.96 15.48 41.36
CA GLY A 622 6.32 14.93 41.20
C GLY A 622 6.47 13.74 40.25
N TYR A 623 5.36 13.28 39.64
CA TYR A 623 5.26 12.35 38.50
C TYR A 623 6.42 11.37 38.35
N SER A 624 6.64 10.54 39.38
CA SER A 624 7.75 9.59 39.39
C SER A 624 7.44 8.41 38.48
N GLY A 625 8.27 8.18 37.47
CA GLY A 625 8.11 7.04 36.55
C GLY A 625 8.16 5.68 37.25
N THR A 626 8.59 5.59 38.51
CA THR A 626 8.68 4.33 39.29
C THR A 626 7.74 4.26 40.49
N THR A 627 7.12 5.38 40.90
CA THR A 627 6.14 5.42 42.00
C THR A 627 4.78 5.71 41.41
N ARG A 628 4.03 4.64 41.14
CA ARG A 628 2.80 4.66 40.33
C ARG A 628 1.82 3.59 40.78
N VAL A 629 0.54 3.76 40.46
CA VAL A 629 -0.50 2.76 40.71
C VAL A 629 -0.75 1.97 39.42
N ASP A 630 -0.66 0.65 39.48
CA ASP A 630 -0.99 -0.23 38.34
C ASP A 630 -2.51 -0.30 38.18
N LEU A 631 -3.02 0.20 37.06
CA LEU A 631 -4.43 0.15 36.69
C LEU A 631 -4.76 -1.09 35.84
N GLY A 632 -3.75 -1.90 35.47
CA GLY A 632 -3.89 -3.17 34.79
C GLY A 632 -3.28 -3.22 33.39
N GLY A 633 -3.12 -4.45 32.90
CA GLY A 633 -2.61 -4.75 31.56
C GLY A 633 -3.69 -4.79 30.47
N GLY A 634 -3.25 -4.99 29.23
CA GLY A 634 -4.13 -5.11 28.05
C GLY A 634 -4.04 -3.93 27.09
N TRP A 635 -3.12 -2.99 27.33
CA TRP A 635 -3.01 -1.75 26.56
C TRP A 635 -2.23 -1.89 25.25
N SER A 636 -1.86 -3.13 24.86
CA SER A 636 -1.31 -3.41 23.52
C SER A 636 -2.40 -3.43 22.43
N SER A 637 -3.68 -3.55 22.80
CA SER A 637 -4.81 -3.55 21.86
C SER A 637 -5.35 -2.15 21.55
N TYR A 638 -4.67 -1.09 21.99
CA TYR A 638 -5.08 0.29 21.81
C TYR A 638 -4.03 1.04 21.00
N THR A 639 -4.46 1.97 20.15
CA THR A 639 -3.57 2.82 19.35
C THR A 639 -3.40 4.23 19.89
N ASP A 640 -4.29 4.68 20.78
CA ASP A 640 -4.28 6.04 21.34
C ASP A 640 -5.06 6.06 22.67
N ILE A 641 -4.70 6.96 23.58
CA ILE A 641 -5.46 7.33 24.78
C ILE A 641 -5.49 8.85 24.96
N ALA A 642 -6.65 9.40 25.29
CA ALA A 642 -6.82 10.84 25.46
C ALA A 642 -7.87 11.20 26.49
N ALA A 643 -7.56 12.17 27.34
CA ALA A 643 -8.49 12.82 28.24
C ALA A 643 -9.56 13.56 27.42
N VAL A 644 -10.81 13.44 27.87
CA VAL A 644 -11.98 14.04 27.21
C VAL A 644 -12.85 14.79 28.22
N GLY A 645 -12.26 15.26 29.32
CA GLY A 645 -12.99 15.94 30.39
C GLY A 645 -13.87 14.99 31.22
N ASP A 646 -14.81 15.55 31.99
CA ASP A 646 -15.68 14.78 32.91
C ASP A 646 -16.98 14.38 32.20
N GLN A 647 -16.99 13.17 31.64
CA GLN A 647 -18.11 12.66 30.85
C GLN A 647 -19.24 12.12 31.73
N ASN A 648 -18.97 11.82 33.00
CA ASN A 648 -19.92 11.17 33.90
C ASN A 648 -20.46 12.09 35.02
N GLY A 649 -19.87 13.27 35.19
CA GLY A 649 -20.28 14.31 36.12
C GLY A 649 -19.78 14.12 37.55
N ASP A 650 -18.71 13.35 37.78
CA ASP A 650 -18.14 13.10 39.11
C ASP A 650 -17.04 14.09 39.54
N GLY A 651 -16.64 14.98 38.63
CA GLY A 651 -15.64 16.02 38.83
C GLY A 651 -14.20 15.55 38.65
N ILE A 652 -13.97 14.35 38.09
CA ILE A 652 -12.66 13.81 37.75
C ILE A 652 -12.64 13.53 36.24
N ALA A 653 -11.49 13.74 35.59
CA ALA A 653 -11.39 13.54 34.15
C ALA A 653 -11.55 12.07 33.76
N ASP A 654 -12.30 11.86 32.68
CA ASP A 654 -12.46 10.60 31.98
C ASP A 654 -11.57 10.60 30.71
N PHE A 655 -11.31 9.42 30.16
CA PHE A 655 -10.50 9.30 28.94
C PHE A 655 -11.12 8.33 27.94
N VAL A 656 -10.75 8.49 26.68
CA VAL A 656 -11.09 7.58 25.59
C VAL A 656 -9.89 6.79 25.12
N ALA A 657 -10.13 5.59 24.61
CA ALA A 657 -9.10 4.76 24.00
C ALA A 657 -9.60 4.13 22.70
N THR A 658 -8.78 4.21 21.66
CA THR A 658 -9.10 3.67 20.33
C THR A 658 -8.58 2.25 20.19
N ASP A 659 -9.48 1.28 20.04
CA ASP A 659 -9.12 -0.12 19.87
C ASP A 659 -8.46 -0.34 18.50
N SER A 660 -7.23 -0.86 18.52
CA SER A 660 -6.36 -0.93 17.35
C SER A 660 -6.87 -1.87 16.24
N SER A 661 -7.73 -2.82 16.62
CA SER A 661 -8.25 -3.87 15.74
C SER A 661 -9.62 -3.55 15.16
N THR A 662 -10.45 -2.83 15.92
CA THR A 662 -11.84 -2.55 15.57
C THR A 662 -12.08 -1.10 15.14
N GLY A 663 -11.21 -0.17 15.52
CA GLY A 663 -11.46 1.27 15.36
C GLY A 663 -12.67 1.73 16.19
N ASN A 664 -12.96 1.03 17.30
CA ASN A 664 -13.97 1.45 18.26
C ASN A 664 -13.35 2.39 19.27
N LEU A 665 -14.07 3.48 19.58
CA LEU A 665 -13.72 4.38 20.66
C LEU A 665 -14.42 3.94 21.94
N TYR A 666 -13.64 3.72 23.00
CA TYR A 666 -14.15 3.34 24.31
C TYR A 666 -13.90 4.45 25.32
N LEU A 667 -14.94 4.87 26.04
CA LEU A 667 -14.87 5.74 27.20
C LEU A 667 -14.52 4.91 28.44
N TYR A 668 -13.52 5.37 29.18
CA TYR A 668 -13.11 4.87 30.48
C TYR A 668 -13.39 5.94 31.52
N THR A 669 -14.32 5.63 32.41
CA THR A 669 -14.71 6.57 33.44
C THR A 669 -13.91 6.38 34.73
N SER A 670 -13.67 7.49 35.41
CA SER A 670 -13.09 7.57 36.72
C SER A 670 -13.97 6.87 37.78
N PRO A 671 -13.48 6.61 39.01
CA PRO A 671 -12.11 6.85 39.48
C PRO A 671 -11.18 5.63 39.27
N ASN A 672 -11.70 4.53 38.72
CA ASN A 672 -10.97 3.26 38.67
C ASN A 672 -10.60 2.80 37.26
N TYR A 673 -11.14 3.44 36.22
CA TYR A 673 -10.84 3.16 34.81
C TYR A 673 -10.88 1.67 34.46
N LEU A 674 -11.86 0.95 35.03
CA LEU A 674 -11.92 -0.50 34.91
C LEU A 674 -12.32 -0.87 33.48
N GLY A 675 -11.46 -1.61 32.77
CA GLY A 675 -11.76 -2.08 31.42
C GLY A 675 -13.01 -2.95 31.30
N SER A 676 -13.50 -3.54 32.40
CA SER A 676 -14.79 -4.24 32.45
C SER A 676 -16.02 -3.33 32.45
N GLN A 677 -15.83 -2.04 32.71
CA GLN A 677 -16.88 -1.01 32.81
C GLN A 677 -16.81 0.02 31.68
N ARG A 678 -15.79 -0.05 30.81
CA ARG A 678 -15.67 0.85 29.66
C ARG A 678 -16.92 0.80 28.78
N GLU A 679 -17.29 1.96 28.25
CA GLU A 679 -18.43 2.11 27.35
C GLU A 679 -17.93 2.29 25.92
N GLN A 680 -18.53 1.61 24.95
CA GLN A 680 -18.27 1.92 23.55
C GLN A 680 -19.09 3.14 23.15
N ILE A 681 -18.41 4.22 22.79
CA ILE A 681 -19.06 5.50 22.46
C ILE A 681 -18.96 5.87 20.96
N GLY A 682 -18.08 5.18 20.22
CA GLY A 682 -17.84 5.49 18.80
C GLY A 682 -17.35 4.30 17.98
N THR A 683 -17.45 4.44 16.66
CA THR A 683 -16.90 3.52 15.65
C THR A 683 -16.23 4.31 14.53
N GLY A 684 -15.24 3.73 13.86
CA GLY A 684 -14.54 4.35 12.72
C GLY A 684 -13.39 5.27 13.13
N TRP A 685 -12.74 4.96 14.25
CA TRP A 685 -11.61 5.67 14.86
C TRP A 685 -10.26 5.08 14.50
#